data_AF-A0A839NYH0-F1
#
_entry.id   AF-A0A839NYH0-F1
#
_cell.length_a   1.000
_cell.length_b   1.000
_cell.length_c   1.000
_cell.angle_alpha   90.00
_cell.angle_beta   90.00
_cell.angle_gamma   90.00
#
_symmetry.space_group_name_H-M   'P 1'
#
loop_
_entity.id
_entity.type
_entity.pdbx_description
1 polymer ?
#
loop_
_entity_poly.entity_id
_entity_poly.type
_entity_poly.pdbx_seq_one_letter_code
_entity_poly.pdbx_strand_id
1 'polypeptide(L)'
;MADLTAAQKDKLTFLTGIDENGAVAADTYFSWSVGENLGKAWLSKWNNDANGAVRSPTSAAGTPGGTVTYAFGVGLADEEKAGYEAALTLWSDIANIQFRQTDDVKSANIRLDPTDEAGGSGVTFVPANGPSSTRGGITAIPSQNSPNTRGGQLNISIAAPDQQFNSFSPDAAHTLTAVTHELGHALGLGHAGQYNGDEFAGQSDVYDSQLWSVMSYVKPDDPRGAFNASSPVKGANWTVNNSGVSYGLYAQTPMMLDIPAIQRIYGASTSSTFAGGQTYGFNTNISGQSRQFYDFTNNTDPVLTIYNRGVGNTLDVSGFTTNSTINLNPGTFSSASTSGTLVNNIGVAYGTKIDKAIGGGGNDVFYTNADGDVIDGGTGTDTVRFAGARNDYTVTKASDGETFVVNKSTGAADRLTNVENLEFDAQPVCFTTGTRIAILRSGRMTELPVEALAVGDVAVTAQGQACTIRWIGHRTIGAEKGCIAAHQWPVRIRAGAFGRNDEGRAVPARDLSLSPGHPVLIDGGPARPDGVLVPISCLINGTSVARQPVSTVTYWHVELDRHDILLAEGLPAESYLDGGDRAFFGQASDHALHNPDFVAPGWSARCRPVATEGALVEAERSRLDMLFAATLEGDCVWSPAETMWASA
;
A
#
# COMPACT_ATOMS: atom_id res chain seq x y z
N MET A 1 -6.78 -6.38 9.03
CA MET A 1 -7.09 -4.97 9.44
C MET A 1 -6.00 -4.34 10.30
N ALA A 2 -5.21 -5.10 11.08
CA ALA A 2 -4.12 -4.53 11.88
C ALA A 2 -3.05 -3.82 11.04
N ASP A 3 -2.79 -4.32 9.83
CA ASP A 3 -1.73 -3.84 8.93
C ASP A 3 -2.13 -2.60 8.09
N LEU A 4 -3.33 -2.06 8.29
CA LEU A 4 -3.79 -0.86 7.59
C LEU A 4 -3.26 0.40 8.28
N THR A 5 -2.79 1.37 7.49
CA THR A 5 -2.46 2.72 7.97
C THR A 5 -3.70 3.46 8.46
N ALA A 6 -3.52 4.53 9.25
CA ALA A 6 -4.63 5.37 9.72
C ALA A 6 -5.50 5.88 8.56
N ALA A 7 -4.88 6.45 7.52
CA ALA A 7 -5.59 6.96 6.36
C ALA A 7 -6.35 5.87 5.57
N GLN A 8 -5.85 4.63 5.54
CA GLN A 8 -6.58 3.51 4.94
C GLN A 8 -7.77 3.07 5.79
N LYS A 9 -7.64 3.12 7.14
CA LYS A 9 -8.77 2.87 8.04
C LYS A 9 -9.84 3.96 7.93
N ASP A 10 -9.45 5.20 7.69
CA ASP A 10 -10.37 6.31 7.43
C ASP A 10 -11.10 6.09 6.10
N LYS A 11 -10.38 5.74 5.03
CA LYS A 11 -11.01 5.37 3.74
C LYS A 11 -11.97 4.19 3.90
N LEU A 12 -11.58 3.18 4.67
CA LEU A 12 -12.40 2.02 4.96
C LEU A 12 -13.71 2.41 5.68
N THR A 13 -13.61 3.35 6.61
CA THR A 13 -14.76 3.91 7.34
C THR A 13 -15.67 4.71 6.41
N PHE A 14 -15.09 5.51 5.51
CA PHE A 14 -15.81 6.24 4.47
C PHE A 14 -16.59 5.30 3.55
N LEU A 15 -15.93 4.26 3.02
CA LEU A 15 -16.53 3.26 2.12
C LEU A 15 -17.66 2.48 2.78
N THR A 16 -17.50 2.09 4.05
CA THR A 16 -18.45 1.18 4.73
C THR A 16 -19.58 1.90 5.45
N GLY A 17 -19.43 3.20 5.69
CA GLY A 17 -20.34 3.92 6.56
C GLY A 17 -20.07 3.73 8.06
N ILE A 18 -19.10 2.90 8.46
CA ILE A 18 -18.91 2.49 9.86
C ILE A 18 -17.43 2.46 10.28
N ASP A 19 -17.20 2.87 11.52
CA ASP A 19 -15.87 2.85 12.12
C ASP A 19 -15.42 1.44 12.52
N GLU A 20 -14.22 1.34 13.09
CA GLU A 20 -13.64 0.07 13.55
C GLU A 20 -14.38 -0.60 14.70
N ASN A 21 -15.23 0.15 15.43
CA ASN A 21 -16.08 -0.36 16.51
C ASN A 21 -17.47 -0.77 15.99
N GLY A 22 -17.74 -0.56 14.70
CA GLY A 22 -19.04 -0.79 14.09
C GLY A 22 -20.07 0.30 14.41
N ALA A 23 -19.64 1.46 14.92
CA ALA A 23 -20.49 2.63 15.05
C ALA A 23 -20.61 3.34 13.70
N VAL A 24 -21.75 3.97 13.44
CA VAL A 24 -21.93 4.71 12.18
C VAL A 24 -21.08 5.97 12.18
N ALA A 25 -20.30 6.13 11.12
CA ALA A 25 -19.41 7.27 10.96
C ALA A 25 -20.16 8.51 10.45
N ALA A 26 -19.69 9.69 10.81
CA ALA A 26 -20.32 10.95 10.42
C ALA A 26 -20.00 11.37 8.98
N ASP A 27 -18.88 10.90 8.43
CA ASP A 27 -18.28 11.34 7.17
C ASP A 27 -18.41 10.24 6.11
N THR A 28 -19.63 9.93 5.71
CA THR A 28 -19.93 8.80 4.81
C THR A 28 -20.72 9.32 3.60
N TYR A 29 -20.41 8.79 2.42
CA TYR A 29 -21.07 9.21 1.18
C TYR A 29 -21.61 8.00 0.42
N PHE A 30 -22.89 8.04 0.09
CA PHE A 30 -23.57 7.00 -0.67
C PHE A 30 -24.18 7.59 -1.95
N SER A 31 -24.08 6.84 -3.03
CA SER A 31 -24.69 7.16 -4.31
C SER A 31 -26.22 7.10 -4.16
N TRP A 32 -26.91 8.19 -4.54
CA TRP A 32 -28.37 8.38 -4.46
C TRP A 32 -28.98 8.70 -3.07
N SER A 33 -28.95 9.98 -2.72
CA SER A 33 -29.92 10.59 -1.79
C SER A 33 -30.99 11.36 -2.55
N VAL A 34 -32.24 10.91 -2.55
CA VAL A 34 -33.35 11.65 -3.16
C VAL A 34 -33.95 12.62 -2.12
N GLY A 35 -33.67 13.91 -2.23
CA GLY A 35 -34.39 14.99 -1.52
C GLY A 35 -33.66 15.67 -0.35
N GLU A 36 -34.05 16.94 -0.14
CA GLU A 36 -33.36 18.04 0.55
C GLU A 36 -32.64 17.73 1.88
N ASN A 37 -31.41 18.25 2.00
CA ASN A 37 -30.74 18.60 3.27
C ASN A 37 -30.66 17.49 4.33
N LEU A 38 -29.95 16.40 4.03
CA LEU A 38 -29.37 15.55 5.07
C LEU A 38 -27.89 15.36 4.75
N GLY A 39 -27.04 16.22 5.31
CA GLY A 39 -25.58 16.13 5.18
C GLY A 39 -24.94 14.87 5.82
N LYS A 40 -25.68 13.75 5.92
CA LYS A 40 -25.28 12.45 6.47
C LYS A 40 -26.18 11.35 5.88
N ALA A 41 -25.66 10.47 5.01
CA ALA A 41 -26.37 9.29 4.53
C ALA A 41 -26.00 8.08 5.40
N TRP A 42 -26.98 7.52 6.13
CA TRP A 42 -26.79 6.38 7.04
C TRP A 42 -27.13 5.08 6.30
N LEU A 43 -26.14 4.45 5.66
CA LEU A 43 -26.28 3.06 5.22
C LEU A 43 -25.85 2.11 6.32
N SER A 44 -26.65 1.10 6.54
CA SER A 44 -26.42 0.20 7.64
C SER A 44 -27.10 -1.15 7.38
N LYS A 45 -26.32 -2.25 7.45
CA LYS A 45 -26.84 -3.60 7.78
C LYS A 45 -27.57 -3.59 9.12
N TRP A 46 -27.39 -2.54 9.91
CA TRP A 46 -27.68 -2.46 11.31
C TRP A 46 -28.90 -1.54 11.57
N ASN A 47 -29.92 -2.10 12.23
CA ASN A 47 -31.07 -1.33 12.69
C ASN A 47 -30.60 -0.31 13.73
N ASN A 48 -30.28 0.89 13.28
CA ASN A 48 -29.81 1.98 14.14
C ASN A 48 -30.94 3.00 14.34
N ASP A 49 -30.92 3.70 15.48
CA ASP A 49 -31.81 4.84 15.67
C ASP A 49 -31.33 6.09 14.92
N ALA A 50 -32.10 7.17 15.00
CA ALA A 50 -31.76 8.46 14.37
C ALA A 50 -30.47 9.09 14.90
N ASN A 51 -29.88 8.56 15.97
CA ASN A 51 -28.61 8.99 16.56
C ASN A 51 -27.47 7.98 16.28
N GLY A 52 -27.70 6.95 15.47
CA GLY A 52 -26.71 5.94 15.12
C GLY A 52 -26.54 4.79 16.14
N ALA A 53 -27.38 4.71 17.18
CA ALA A 53 -27.25 3.65 18.19
C ALA A 53 -27.83 2.30 17.71
N VAL A 54 -27.05 1.23 17.82
CA VAL A 54 -27.41 -0.15 17.41
C VAL A 54 -28.60 -0.68 18.22
N ARG A 55 -29.67 -1.11 17.54
CA ARG A 55 -30.89 -1.64 18.15
C ARG A 55 -31.00 -3.17 18.17
N SER A 56 -30.01 -3.92 17.65
CA SER A 56 -30.02 -5.39 17.65
C SER A 56 -28.61 -6.01 17.80
N PRO A 57 -28.42 -7.10 18.58
CA PRO A 57 -27.13 -7.80 18.70
C PRO A 57 -26.64 -8.48 17.40
N THR A 58 -27.56 -8.89 16.52
CA THR A 58 -27.22 -9.42 15.17
C THR A 58 -26.78 -8.33 14.20
N SER A 59 -26.69 -7.10 14.70
CA SER A 59 -26.41 -5.91 13.94
C SER A 59 -25.08 -5.25 14.36
N ALA A 60 -24.08 -6.03 14.75
CA ALA A 60 -22.71 -5.54 14.92
C ALA A 60 -21.91 -5.70 13.62
N ALA A 61 -20.98 -4.78 13.35
CA ALA A 61 -19.98 -4.95 12.29
C ALA A 61 -19.20 -6.25 12.48
N GLY A 62 -18.87 -6.92 11.38
CA GLY A 62 -18.13 -8.19 11.38
C GLY A 62 -18.97 -9.40 11.77
N THR A 63 -20.28 -9.26 11.98
CA THR A 63 -21.17 -10.40 12.30
C THR A 63 -21.38 -11.26 11.04
N PRO A 64 -20.98 -12.55 11.08
CA PRO A 64 -21.23 -13.50 10.01
C PRO A 64 -22.69 -13.61 9.60
N GLY A 65 -22.93 -13.81 8.31
CA GLY A 65 -24.22 -14.27 7.80
C GLY A 65 -25.12 -13.18 7.21
N GLY A 66 -26.07 -13.68 6.43
CA GLY A 66 -27.04 -12.93 5.63
C GLY A 66 -27.25 -13.68 4.31
N THR A 67 -28.49 -14.11 4.03
CA THR A 67 -28.85 -14.62 2.70
C THR A 67 -29.54 -13.52 1.93
N VAL A 68 -28.92 -13.06 0.86
CA VAL A 68 -29.50 -12.11 -0.08
C VAL A 68 -30.14 -12.90 -1.22
N THR A 69 -31.46 -12.85 -1.33
CA THR A 69 -32.18 -13.41 -2.47
C THR A 69 -32.07 -12.49 -3.67
N TYR A 70 -31.83 -13.06 -4.85
CA TYR A 70 -31.85 -12.30 -6.10
C TYR A 70 -32.77 -12.95 -7.12
N ALA A 71 -33.27 -12.17 -8.07
CA ALA A 71 -34.08 -12.67 -9.17
C ALA A 71 -33.73 -11.94 -10.46
N PHE A 72 -33.78 -12.67 -11.57
CA PHE A 72 -33.57 -12.11 -12.90
C PHE A 72 -34.87 -11.55 -13.45
N GLY A 73 -34.78 -10.34 -14.01
CA GLY A 73 -35.82 -9.72 -14.80
C GLY A 73 -36.17 -10.51 -16.05
N VAL A 74 -37.38 -10.30 -16.55
CA VAL A 74 -37.80 -10.89 -17.83
C VAL A 74 -36.94 -10.31 -18.96
N GLY A 75 -36.37 -11.18 -19.79
CA GLY A 75 -35.62 -10.77 -20.98
C GLY A 75 -34.11 -10.63 -20.78
N LEU A 76 -33.58 -10.89 -19.59
CA LEU A 76 -32.14 -10.92 -19.33
C LEU A 76 -31.47 -12.09 -20.08
N ALA A 77 -30.40 -11.83 -20.81
CA ALA A 77 -29.65 -12.85 -21.56
C ALA A 77 -28.89 -13.81 -20.63
N ASP A 78 -28.50 -14.98 -21.14
CA ASP A 78 -27.82 -15.99 -20.31
C ASP A 78 -26.39 -15.57 -19.95
N GLU A 79 -25.71 -14.83 -20.83
CA GLU A 79 -24.39 -14.24 -20.59
C GLU A 79 -24.43 -13.18 -19.48
N GLU A 80 -25.48 -12.35 -19.45
CA GLU A 80 -25.71 -11.38 -18.38
C GLU A 80 -25.91 -12.08 -17.03
N LYS A 81 -26.77 -13.11 -17.00
CA LYS A 81 -26.99 -13.93 -15.79
C LYS A 81 -25.68 -14.52 -15.28
N ALA A 82 -24.88 -15.11 -16.18
CA ALA A 82 -23.60 -15.71 -15.82
C ALA A 82 -22.63 -14.68 -15.21
N GLY A 83 -22.55 -13.48 -15.77
CA GLY A 83 -21.73 -12.39 -15.22
C GLY A 83 -22.15 -11.95 -13.82
N TYR A 84 -23.46 -11.77 -13.59
CA TYR A 84 -23.99 -11.45 -12.27
C TYR A 84 -23.73 -12.56 -11.24
N GLU A 85 -24.00 -13.82 -11.60
CA GLU A 85 -23.76 -14.97 -10.71
C GLU A 85 -22.28 -15.09 -10.33
N ALA A 86 -21.39 -14.87 -11.31
CA ALA A 86 -19.95 -14.89 -11.08
C ALA A 86 -19.51 -13.83 -10.07
N ALA A 87 -19.98 -12.59 -10.21
CA ALA A 87 -19.64 -11.50 -9.31
C ALA A 87 -20.28 -11.68 -7.91
N LEU A 88 -21.52 -12.18 -7.83
CA LEU A 88 -22.16 -12.57 -6.56
C LEU A 88 -21.36 -13.67 -5.85
N THR A 89 -20.92 -14.69 -6.59
CA THR A 89 -20.07 -15.77 -6.07
C THR A 89 -18.75 -15.20 -5.55
N LEU A 90 -18.09 -14.31 -6.32
CA LEU A 90 -16.85 -13.67 -5.92
C LEU A 90 -16.98 -12.90 -4.59
N TRP A 91 -18.04 -12.10 -4.42
CA TRP A 91 -18.31 -11.41 -3.15
C TRP A 91 -18.51 -12.40 -1.99
N SER A 92 -19.22 -13.52 -2.21
CA SER A 92 -19.45 -14.56 -1.19
C SER A 92 -18.21 -15.39 -0.84
N ASP A 93 -17.25 -15.51 -1.75
CA ASP A 93 -15.98 -16.18 -1.48
C ASP A 93 -15.00 -15.29 -0.69
N ILE A 94 -15.22 -13.97 -0.70
CA ILE A 94 -14.41 -12.99 0.06
C ILE A 94 -15.03 -12.69 1.43
N ALA A 95 -16.35 -12.54 1.51
CA ALA A 95 -17.09 -12.15 2.71
C ALA A 95 -18.13 -13.20 3.14
N ASN A 96 -18.50 -13.23 4.42
CA ASN A 96 -19.46 -14.21 4.93
C ASN A 96 -20.92 -13.81 4.65
N ILE A 97 -21.28 -13.82 3.37
CA ILE A 97 -22.60 -13.54 2.83
C ILE A 97 -22.98 -14.64 1.84
N GLN A 98 -24.26 -15.01 1.79
CA GLN A 98 -24.78 -16.00 0.84
C GLN A 98 -25.77 -15.36 -0.12
N PHE A 99 -25.77 -15.82 -1.36
CA PHE A 99 -26.75 -15.43 -2.36
C PHE A 99 -27.63 -16.61 -2.74
N ARG A 100 -28.92 -16.34 -2.95
CA ARG A 100 -29.88 -17.38 -3.34
C ARG A 100 -30.84 -16.87 -4.41
N GLN A 101 -30.76 -17.44 -5.60
CA GLN A 101 -31.74 -17.13 -6.64
C GLN A 101 -33.16 -17.51 -6.19
N THR A 102 -34.16 -16.73 -6.60
CA THR A 102 -35.58 -17.04 -6.46
C THR A 102 -36.34 -16.66 -7.73
N ASP A 103 -37.39 -17.43 -8.05
CA ASP A 103 -38.30 -17.12 -9.16
C ASP A 103 -39.35 -16.06 -8.78
N ASP A 104 -39.53 -15.80 -7.48
CA ASP A 104 -40.43 -14.74 -7.02
C ASP A 104 -39.72 -13.39 -7.09
N VAL A 105 -39.70 -12.83 -8.30
CA VAL A 105 -39.11 -11.52 -8.59
C VAL A 105 -39.62 -10.47 -7.63
N LYS A 106 -40.89 -10.48 -7.18
CA LYS A 106 -41.41 -9.42 -6.31
C LYS A 106 -40.90 -9.48 -4.87
N SER A 107 -40.44 -10.66 -4.44
CA SER A 107 -39.96 -10.89 -3.07
C SER A 107 -38.43 -10.96 -2.96
N ALA A 108 -37.71 -10.90 -4.08
CA ALA A 108 -36.26 -10.91 -4.09
C ALA A 108 -35.68 -9.65 -3.45
N ASN A 109 -34.54 -9.77 -2.75
CA ASN A 109 -33.81 -8.62 -2.21
C ASN A 109 -33.25 -7.76 -3.35
N ILE A 110 -32.67 -8.42 -4.37
CA ILE A 110 -32.08 -7.80 -5.56
C ILE A 110 -32.84 -8.28 -6.81
N ARG A 111 -33.23 -7.34 -7.66
CA ARG A 111 -33.69 -7.57 -9.02
C ARG A 111 -32.58 -7.17 -9.99
N LEU A 112 -32.32 -8.03 -10.96
CA LEU A 112 -31.30 -7.83 -12.00
C LEU A 112 -32.03 -7.76 -13.34
N ASP A 113 -32.16 -6.56 -13.91
CA ASP A 113 -32.99 -6.32 -15.09
C ASP A 113 -32.17 -5.93 -16.32
N PRO A 114 -32.65 -6.29 -17.54
CA PRO A 114 -32.11 -5.71 -18.75
C PRO A 114 -32.44 -4.23 -18.80
N THR A 115 -31.57 -3.40 -19.41
CA THR A 115 -31.89 -1.99 -19.65
C THR A 115 -32.94 -1.85 -20.75
N ASP A 116 -34.04 -1.13 -20.48
CA ASP A 116 -35.14 -0.88 -21.41
C ASP A 116 -35.05 0.46 -22.17
N GLU A 117 -34.05 1.31 -21.88
CA GLU A 117 -33.97 2.64 -22.45
C GLU A 117 -33.21 2.68 -23.79
N ALA A 118 -33.97 2.89 -24.85
CA ALA A 118 -33.48 3.37 -26.14
C ALA A 118 -32.84 4.77 -25.99
N GLY A 119 -31.59 4.81 -25.54
CA GLY A 119 -30.72 5.99 -25.59
C GLY A 119 -30.44 6.68 -24.25
N GLY A 120 -29.57 6.09 -23.42
CA GLY A 120 -28.95 6.77 -22.28
C GLY A 120 -27.88 5.91 -21.60
N SER A 121 -26.75 6.49 -21.21
CA SER A 121 -25.58 5.84 -20.57
C SER A 121 -25.81 5.40 -19.10
N GLY A 122 -26.98 4.87 -18.74
CA GLY A 122 -27.37 4.71 -17.34
C GLY A 122 -27.04 3.34 -16.75
N VAL A 123 -26.02 3.26 -15.89
CA VAL A 123 -25.99 2.27 -14.81
C VAL A 123 -27.05 2.70 -13.80
N THR A 124 -28.13 1.91 -13.64
CA THR A 124 -29.25 2.29 -12.78
C THR A 124 -29.23 1.46 -11.51
N PHE A 125 -28.72 2.09 -10.44
CA PHE A 125 -28.88 1.65 -9.06
C PHE A 125 -29.90 2.57 -8.39
N VAL A 126 -31.09 2.04 -8.10
CA VAL A 126 -32.13 2.81 -7.39
C VAL A 126 -32.33 2.19 -6.02
N PRO A 127 -31.74 2.75 -4.95
CA PRO A 127 -32.12 2.35 -3.61
C PRO A 127 -33.58 2.80 -3.41
N ALA A 128 -34.50 1.88 -3.15
CA ALA A 128 -35.93 2.18 -2.99
C ALA A 128 -36.26 2.85 -1.64
N ASN A 129 -35.41 3.78 -1.19
CA ASN A 129 -35.57 4.57 0.00
C ASN A 129 -36.27 5.90 -0.32
N GLY A 130 -37.59 5.94 -0.19
CA GLY A 130 -38.25 7.18 0.24
C GLY A 130 -37.82 7.54 1.67
N PRO A 131 -37.86 8.82 2.07
CA PRO A 131 -37.38 9.29 3.37
C PRO A 131 -38.18 8.61 4.50
N SER A 132 -37.55 7.75 5.30
CA SER A 132 -38.27 7.17 6.44
C SER A 132 -37.33 6.76 7.57
N SER A 133 -37.52 7.41 8.72
CA SER A 133 -37.03 6.97 10.02
C SER A 133 -37.46 5.52 10.27
N THR A 134 -36.49 4.65 10.54
CA THR A 134 -36.66 3.24 10.87
C THR A 134 -37.69 3.03 11.99
N ARG A 135 -38.90 2.58 11.65
CA ARG A 135 -39.75 1.85 12.61
C ARG A 135 -39.26 0.41 12.63
N GLY A 136 -39.07 -0.13 13.83
CA GLY A 136 -38.18 -1.26 14.11
C GLY A 136 -38.39 -2.53 13.27
N GLY A 137 -37.27 -3.20 12.99
CA GLY A 137 -37.17 -4.53 12.39
C GLY A 137 -35.70 -5.00 12.43
N ILE A 138 -35.47 -6.30 12.64
CA ILE A 138 -34.13 -6.92 12.64
C ILE A 138 -33.84 -7.37 11.20
N THR A 139 -32.77 -6.90 10.56
CA THR A 139 -32.34 -7.42 9.25
C THR A 139 -30.91 -7.97 9.33
N ALA A 140 -30.68 -9.14 8.73
CA ALA A 140 -29.36 -9.77 8.60
C ALA A 140 -28.60 -9.31 7.34
N ILE A 141 -29.19 -8.37 6.60
CA ILE A 141 -28.72 -7.77 5.35
C ILE A 141 -28.96 -6.25 5.42
N PRO A 142 -28.26 -5.43 4.61
CA PRO A 142 -28.51 -3.99 4.46
C PRO A 142 -30.00 -3.67 4.39
N SER A 143 -30.47 -2.66 5.12
CA SER A 143 -31.90 -2.33 5.20
C SER A 143 -32.54 -1.99 3.85
N GLN A 144 -31.73 -1.62 2.86
CA GLN A 144 -32.11 -1.40 1.46
C GLN A 144 -32.41 -2.69 0.69
N ASN A 145 -31.91 -3.83 1.16
CA ASN A 145 -32.10 -5.13 0.52
C ASN A 145 -33.29 -5.89 1.12
N SER A 146 -33.93 -5.42 2.19
CA SER A 146 -35.00 -6.18 2.83
C SER A 146 -36.39 -5.83 2.24
N PRO A 147 -37.03 -6.75 1.50
CA PRO A 147 -38.31 -6.53 0.83
C PRO A 147 -39.47 -6.32 1.81
N ASN A 148 -39.27 -6.68 3.08
CA ASN A 148 -40.25 -6.58 4.17
C ASN A 148 -39.99 -5.37 5.10
N THR A 149 -39.02 -4.52 4.77
CA THR A 149 -38.83 -3.21 5.40
C THR A 149 -39.28 -2.11 4.43
N ARG A 150 -39.53 -0.88 4.93
CA ARG A 150 -39.99 0.26 4.11
C ARG A 150 -39.03 0.68 2.96
N GLY A 151 -37.89 0.01 2.78
CA GLY A 151 -36.85 0.31 1.78
C GLY A 151 -37.01 -0.36 0.41
N GLY A 152 -38.09 -1.13 0.18
CA GLY A 152 -38.40 -1.69 -1.15
C GLY A 152 -37.44 -2.77 -1.66
N GLN A 153 -37.55 -3.07 -2.95
CA GLN A 153 -36.69 -4.02 -3.68
C GLN A 153 -35.61 -3.25 -4.45
N LEU A 154 -34.35 -3.71 -4.35
CA LEU A 154 -33.22 -3.13 -5.08
C LEU A 154 -33.24 -3.56 -6.55
N ASN A 155 -32.93 -2.64 -7.46
CA ASN A 155 -32.78 -2.95 -8.89
C ASN A 155 -31.39 -2.55 -9.39
N ILE A 156 -30.78 -3.43 -10.21
CA ILE A 156 -29.55 -3.19 -10.95
C ILE A 156 -29.83 -3.43 -12.43
N SER A 157 -29.51 -2.43 -13.25
CA SER A 157 -29.53 -2.52 -14.71
C SER A 157 -28.28 -1.87 -15.28
N ILE A 158 -27.56 -2.60 -16.14
CA ILE A 158 -26.29 -2.16 -16.74
C ILE A 158 -26.46 -2.13 -18.25
N ALA A 159 -26.25 -0.95 -18.86
CA ALA A 159 -26.35 -0.77 -20.30
C ALA A 159 -25.06 -1.23 -21.01
N ALA A 160 -24.99 -2.49 -21.41
CA ALA A 160 -23.88 -3.05 -22.17
C ALA A 160 -24.35 -4.19 -23.10
N PRO A 161 -23.60 -4.52 -24.17
CA PRO A 161 -23.86 -5.73 -24.95
C PRO A 161 -23.77 -6.98 -24.07
N ASP A 162 -24.73 -7.90 -24.19
CA ASP A 162 -24.86 -9.12 -23.38
C ASP A 162 -23.54 -9.90 -23.27
N GLN A 163 -22.78 -9.99 -24.37
CA GLN A 163 -21.53 -10.75 -24.44
C GLN A 163 -20.40 -10.16 -23.56
N GLN A 164 -20.53 -8.91 -23.11
CA GLN A 164 -19.52 -8.24 -22.29
C GLN A 164 -19.64 -8.54 -20.79
N PHE A 165 -20.78 -9.05 -20.32
CA PHE A 165 -21.02 -9.28 -18.89
C PHE A 165 -20.14 -10.36 -18.27
N ASN A 166 -19.63 -11.27 -19.10
CA ASN A 166 -18.77 -12.37 -18.64
C ASN A 166 -17.55 -12.54 -19.56
N SER A 167 -16.99 -11.43 -20.04
CA SER A 167 -15.81 -11.40 -20.93
C SER A 167 -14.69 -10.56 -20.33
N PHE A 168 -13.46 -11.09 -20.34
CA PHE A 168 -12.25 -10.36 -19.96
C PHE A 168 -11.58 -9.64 -21.14
N SER A 169 -12.26 -9.55 -22.28
CA SER A 169 -11.76 -8.79 -23.42
C SER A 169 -11.62 -7.30 -23.06
N PRO A 170 -10.62 -6.58 -23.59
CA PRO A 170 -10.38 -5.18 -23.22
C PRO A 170 -11.57 -4.23 -23.47
N ASP A 171 -12.42 -4.53 -24.45
CA ASP A 171 -13.64 -3.78 -24.77
C ASP A 171 -14.81 -4.06 -23.80
N ALA A 172 -14.75 -5.15 -23.03
CA ALA A 172 -15.71 -5.51 -22.00
C ALA A 172 -15.30 -5.06 -20.58
N ALA A 173 -14.08 -4.52 -20.41
CA ALA A 173 -13.51 -4.23 -19.09
C ALA A 173 -14.38 -3.31 -18.21
N HIS A 174 -15.06 -2.33 -18.82
CA HIS A 174 -15.99 -1.45 -18.11
C HIS A 174 -17.22 -2.19 -17.57
N THR A 175 -17.77 -3.12 -18.35
CA THR A 175 -18.98 -3.88 -18.00
C THR A 175 -18.74 -4.80 -16.81
N LEU A 176 -17.63 -5.55 -16.80
CA LEU A 176 -17.25 -6.39 -15.64
C LEU A 176 -17.07 -5.56 -14.35
N THR A 177 -16.46 -4.39 -14.48
CA THR A 177 -16.25 -3.47 -13.36
C THR A 177 -17.58 -2.96 -12.83
N ALA A 178 -18.49 -2.53 -13.72
CA ALA A 178 -19.82 -2.07 -13.35
C ALA A 178 -20.61 -3.16 -12.60
N VAL A 179 -20.59 -4.40 -13.08
CA VAL A 179 -21.26 -5.53 -12.39
C VAL A 179 -20.73 -5.68 -10.96
N THR A 180 -19.40 -5.69 -10.79
CA THR A 180 -18.78 -5.85 -9.47
C THR A 180 -19.07 -4.66 -8.54
N HIS A 181 -19.03 -3.45 -9.10
CA HIS A 181 -19.27 -2.18 -8.42
C HIS A 181 -20.71 -2.07 -7.90
N GLU A 182 -21.71 -2.28 -8.76
CA GLU A 182 -23.12 -2.16 -8.38
C GLU A 182 -23.54 -3.21 -7.35
N LEU A 183 -22.96 -4.41 -7.43
CA LEU A 183 -23.13 -5.41 -6.38
C LEU A 183 -22.46 -4.98 -5.07
N GLY A 184 -21.32 -4.29 -5.11
CA GLY A 184 -20.72 -3.65 -3.93
C GLY A 184 -21.68 -2.67 -3.25
N HIS A 185 -22.35 -1.82 -4.03
CA HIS A 185 -23.41 -0.93 -3.54
C HIS A 185 -24.58 -1.69 -2.92
N ALA A 186 -25.06 -2.75 -3.59
CA ALA A 186 -26.11 -3.60 -3.06
C ALA A 186 -25.72 -4.18 -1.70
N LEU A 187 -24.45 -4.51 -1.50
CA LEU A 187 -23.93 -5.04 -0.25
C LEU A 187 -23.62 -3.98 0.81
N GLY A 188 -23.72 -2.70 0.48
CA GLY A 188 -23.63 -1.59 1.43
C GLY A 188 -22.33 -0.79 1.37
N LEU A 189 -21.50 -0.98 0.34
CA LEU A 189 -20.35 -0.10 0.10
C LEU A 189 -20.81 1.20 -0.57
N GLY A 190 -20.28 2.34 -0.13
CA GLY A 190 -20.38 3.62 -0.83
C GLY A 190 -19.29 3.77 -1.89
N HIS A 191 -19.33 4.89 -2.61
CA HIS A 191 -18.21 5.27 -3.49
C HIS A 191 -16.96 5.60 -2.68
N ALA A 192 -15.80 5.54 -3.32
CA ALA A 192 -14.54 5.92 -2.68
C ALA A 192 -14.37 7.43 -2.49
N GLY A 193 -15.25 8.26 -3.07
CA GLY A 193 -15.29 9.71 -2.90
C GLY A 193 -16.71 10.28 -2.95
N GLN A 194 -16.83 11.60 -2.82
CA GLN A 194 -18.11 12.32 -2.77
C GLN A 194 -18.62 12.66 -4.18
N TYR A 195 -18.96 11.64 -4.96
CA TYR A 195 -19.45 11.82 -6.32
C TYR A 195 -20.50 10.78 -6.69
N ASN A 196 -21.33 11.07 -7.68
CA ASN A 196 -22.39 10.18 -8.14
C ASN A 196 -22.73 10.44 -9.61
N GLY A 197 -22.65 9.42 -10.46
CA GLY A 197 -22.91 9.57 -11.90
C GLY A 197 -22.12 10.74 -12.51
N ASP A 198 -22.84 11.72 -13.05
CA ASP A 198 -22.25 12.94 -13.64
C ASP A 198 -21.81 13.99 -12.59
N GLU A 199 -22.24 13.87 -11.34
CA GLU A 199 -21.86 14.78 -10.25
C GLU A 199 -20.52 14.35 -9.63
N PHE A 200 -19.42 14.94 -10.10
CA PHE A 200 -18.08 14.66 -9.56
C PHE A 200 -17.56 15.83 -8.71
N ALA A 201 -17.68 15.77 -7.39
CA ALA A 201 -17.15 16.82 -6.49
C ALA A 201 -15.61 16.83 -6.42
N GLY A 202 -14.97 15.75 -6.88
CA GLY A 202 -13.51 15.58 -6.85
C GLY A 202 -13.10 14.24 -6.25
N GLN A 203 -11.87 13.83 -6.57
CA GLN A 203 -11.20 12.74 -5.85
C GLN A 203 -10.96 13.20 -4.40
N SER A 204 -11.23 12.34 -3.43
CA SER A 204 -11.20 12.71 -2.00
C SER A 204 -9.81 12.58 -1.37
N ASP A 205 -9.04 11.57 -1.75
CA ASP A 205 -7.67 11.31 -1.29
C ASP A 205 -6.92 10.32 -2.21
N VAL A 206 -5.72 9.90 -1.81
CA VAL A 206 -4.87 8.96 -2.56
C VAL A 206 -5.43 7.53 -2.66
N TYR A 207 -6.38 7.16 -1.80
CA TYR A 207 -7.03 5.85 -1.78
C TYR A 207 -8.38 5.84 -2.51
N ASP A 208 -8.86 7.01 -2.92
CA ASP A 208 -9.96 7.15 -3.88
C ASP A 208 -9.45 6.88 -5.30
N SER A 209 -9.09 5.63 -5.57
CA SER A 209 -8.64 5.17 -6.88
C SER A 209 -9.00 3.71 -7.06
N GLN A 210 -9.25 3.30 -8.31
CA GLN A 210 -9.51 1.90 -8.64
C GLN A 210 -8.36 0.95 -8.29
N LEU A 211 -7.14 1.46 -8.09
CA LEU A 211 -6.04 0.67 -7.51
C LEU A 211 -6.38 0.14 -6.10
N TRP A 212 -7.14 0.92 -5.34
CA TRP A 212 -7.49 0.64 -3.95
C TRP A 212 -8.92 0.16 -3.78
N SER A 213 -9.86 0.63 -4.60
CA SER A 213 -11.29 0.30 -4.48
C SER A 213 -11.99 0.32 -5.83
N VAL A 214 -12.66 -0.78 -6.19
CA VAL A 214 -13.57 -0.88 -7.35
C VAL A 214 -14.70 0.15 -7.25
N MET A 215 -14.99 0.65 -6.05
CA MET A 215 -15.99 1.70 -5.78
C MET A 215 -15.54 3.11 -6.21
N SER A 216 -14.32 3.26 -6.74
CA SER A 216 -13.81 4.54 -7.24
C SER A 216 -14.10 4.74 -8.73
N TYR A 217 -14.40 5.98 -9.13
CA TYR A 217 -14.49 6.39 -10.53
C TYR A 217 -13.12 6.77 -11.14
N VAL A 218 -12.06 6.82 -10.33
CA VAL A 218 -10.76 7.34 -10.75
C VAL A 218 -9.78 6.20 -11.00
N LYS A 219 -9.36 6.02 -12.27
CA LYS A 219 -8.30 5.07 -12.60
C LYS A 219 -6.93 5.56 -12.10
N PRO A 220 -6.03 4.65 -11.69
CA PRO A 220 -4.71 5.03 -11.19
C PRO A 220 -3.79 5.62 -12.27
N ASP A 221 -4.14 5.42 -13.54
CA ASP A 221 -3.43 5.95 -14.70
C ASP A 221 -4.20 7.08 -15.43
N ASP A 222 -5.31 7.59 -14.86
CA ASP A 222 -5.99 8.75 -15.44
C ASP A 222 -5.12 10.00 -15.25
N PRO A 223 -4.71 10.70 -16.34
CA PRO A 223 -3.89 11.91 -16.23
C PRO A 223 -4.61 13.05 -15.48
N ARG A 224 -5.93 12.98 -15.30
CA ARG A 224 -6.74 13.97 -14.56
C ARG A 224 -6.92 13.62 -13.08
N GLY A 225 -6.44 12.47 -12.61
CA GLY A 225 -6.54 12.08 -11.20
C GLY A 225 -5.68 12.99 -10.32
N ALA A 226 -6.33 13.82 -9.50
CA ALA A 226 -5.69 14.87 -8.69
C ALA A 226 -4.65 14.31 -7.70
N PHE A 227 -4.82 13.06 -7.26
CA PHE A 227 -3.95 12.41 -6.27
C PHE A 227 -3.01 11.35 -6.87
N ASN A 228 -3.04 11.11 -8.18
CA ASN A 228 -2.19 10.08 -8.81
C ASN A 228 -0.69 10.40 -8.62
N ALA A 229 -0.30 11.67 -8.72
CA ALA A 229 1.05 12.13 -8.43
C ALA A 229 1.48 11.92 -6.96
N SER A 230 0.53 11.84 -6.03
CA SER A 230 0.74 11.66 -4.60
C SER A 230 0.51 10.22 -4.11
N SER A 231 -0.03 9.35 -4.95
CA SER A 231 -0.30 7.94 -4.64
C SER A 231 0.93 7.23 -4.04
N PRO A 232 0.80 6.44 -2.96
CA PRO A 232 1.93 5.69 -2.43
C PRO A 232 2.47 4.64 -3.42
N VAL A 233 1.65 4.21 -4.38
CA VAL A 233 2.03 3.31 -5.48
C VAL A 233 2.16 4.13 -6.76
N LYS A 234 3.36 4.17 -7.33
CA LYS A 234 3.70 5.02 -8.49
C LYS A 234 3.70 4.22 -9.78
N GLY A 235 3.37 4.90 -10.87
CA GLY A 235 3.57 4.39 -12.23
C GLY A 235 2.60 3.27 -12.63
N ALA A 236 1.49 3.10 -11.91
CA ALA A 236 0.43 2.21 -12.35
C ALA A 236 -0.02 2.59 -13.77
N ASN A 237 -0.23 1.57 -14.61
CA ASN A 237 -0.63 1.72 -16.00
C ASN A 237 -1.54 0.55 -16.34
N TRP A 238 -2.81 0.84 -16.63
CA TRP A 238 -3.82 -0.16 -16.96
C TRP A 238 -4.28 -0.02 -18.41
N THR A 239 -3.38 0.42 -19.28
CA THR A 239 -3.66 0.58 -20.71
C THR A 239 -3.04 -0.55 -21.52
N VAL A 240 -3.84 -1.18 -22.38
CA VAL A 240 -3.42 -2.21 -23.32
C VAL A 240 -3.68 -1.78 -24.76
N ASN A 241 -2.88 -2.27 -25.70
CA ASN A 241 -3.15 -2.13 -27.12
C ASN A 241 -3.63 -3.47 -27.67
N ASN A 242 -4.87 -3.50 -28.18
CA ASN A 242 -5.40 -4.66 -28.88
C ASN A 242 -5.71 -4.28 -30.34
N SER A 243 -5.01 -4.90 -31.28
CA SER A 243 -5.20 -4.72 -32.72
C SER A 243 -5.13 -3.25 -33.20
N GLY A 244 -4.23 -2.46 -32.59
CA GLY A 244 -4.03 -1.04 -32.92
C GLY A 244 -4.98 -0.07 -32.22
N VAL A 245 -5.88 -0.56 -31.36
CA VAL A 245 -6.75 0.25 -30.53
C VAL A 245 -6.27 0.17 -29.07
N SER A 246 -6.10 1.33 -28.44
CA SER A 246 -5.75 1.43 -27.02
C SER A 246 -7.02 1.33 -26.16
N TYR A 247 -7.02 0.44 -25.18
CA TYR A 247 -8.07 0.26 -24.20
C TYR A 247 -7.54 0.56 -22.81
N GLY A 248 -8.27 1.35 -22.04
CA GLY A 248 -8.07 1.45 -20.60
C GLY A 248 -8.85 0.33 -19.91
N LEU A 249 -8.16 -0.49 -19.15
CA LEU A 249 -8.75 -1.52 -18.31
C LEU A 249 -9.18 -0.92 -16.96
N TYR A 250 -9.98 -1.70 -16.24
CA TYR A 250 -10.63 -1.32 -15.00
C TYR A 250 -10.56 -2.48 -14.00
N ALA A 251 -10.83 -2.19 -12.72
CA ALA A 251 -10.81 -3.20 -11.66
C ALA A 251 -11.85 -4.32 -11.88
N GLN A 252 -11.40 -5.56 -11.98
CA GLN A 252 -12.24 -6.73 -12.30
C GLN A 252 -12.72 -7.49 -11.06
N THR A 253 -12.18 -7.18 -9.88
CA THR A 253 -12.54 -7.80 -8.60
C THR A 253 -12.70 -6.72 -7.53
N PRO A 254 -13.27 -7.05 -6.35
CA PRO A 254 -13.04 -6.24 -5.16
C PRO A 254 -11.53 -6.03 -4.96
N MET A 255 -11.13 -4.79 -4.75
CA MET A 255 -9.74 -4.35 -4.68
C MET A 255 -9.25 -4.26 -3.23
N MET A 256 -8.02 -3.79 -3.05
CA MET A 256 -7.25 -3.81 -1.80
C MET A 256 -8.03 -3.36 -0.54
N LEU A 257 -8.88 -2.33 -0.66
CA LEU A 257 -9.68 -1.79 0.44
C LEU A 257 -11.13 -2.29 0.43
N ASP A 258 -11.65 -2.76 -0.70
CA ASP A 258 -13.01 -3.34 -0.76
C ASP A 258 -13.10 -4.65 0.04
N ILE A 259 -12.04 -5.46 0.00
CA ILE A 259 -11.95 -6.73 0.73
C ILE A 259 -12.10 -6.52 2.25
N PRO A 260 -11.26 -5.72 2.93
CA PRO A 260 -11.49 -5.44 4.34
C PRO A 260 -12.79 -4.65 4.58
N ALA A 261 -13.31 -3.91 3.60
CA ALA A 261 -14.56 -3.14 3.74
C ALA A 261 -15.74 -4.09 3.87
N ILE A 262 -15.88 -5.00 2.93
CA ILE A 262 -16.96 -5.96 2.93
C ILE A 262 -16.85 -6.93 4.12
N GLN A 263 -15.63 -7.27 4.54
CA GLN A 263 -15.40 -8.08 5.73
C GLN A 263 -15.69 -7.33 7.02
N ARG A 264 -15.57 -6.00 7.06
CA ARG A 264 -16.08 -5.20 8.17
C ARG A 264 -17.61 -5.27 8.25
N ILE A 265 -18.31 -5.42 7.13
CA ILE A 265 -19.77 -5.52 7.13
C ILE A 265 -20.26 -6.94 7.50
N TYR A 266 -19.64 -7.97 6.91
CA TYR A 266 -20.15 -9.36 6.96
C TYR A 266 -19.22 -10.36 7.66
N GLY A 267 -17.99 -9.98 8.00
CA GLY A 267 -16.93 -10.92 8.37
C GLY A 267 -16.28 -11.58 7.16
N ALA A 268 -15.10 -12.17 7.36
CA ALA A 268 -14.40 -12.95 6.33
C ALA A 268 -15.16 -14.24 5.97
N SER A 269 -15.16 -14.62 4.69
CA SER A 269 -15.83 -15.83 4.23
C SER A 269 -15.32 -17.08 4.95
N THR A 270 -16.23 -18.04 5.16
CA THR A 270 -15.93 -19.37 5.66
C THR A 270 -15.89 -20.43 4.55
N SER A 271 -16.10 -20.05 3.28
CA SER A 271 -16.06 -20.98 2.14
C SER A 271 -14.65 -21.57 1.96
N SER A 272 -14.52 -22.76 1.39
CA SER A 272 -13.21 -23.37 1.13
C SER A 272 -12.49 -22.79 -0.09
N THR A 273 -13.12 -21.87 -0.84
CA THR A 273 -12.60 -21.38 -2.12
C THR A 273 -11.25 -20.68 -1.97
N PHE A 274 -11.12 -19.82 -0.95
CA PHE A 274 -9.89 -19.07 -0.63
C PHE A 274 -9.42 -19.38 0.79
N ALA A 275 -9.05 -20.64 1.02
CA ALA A 275 -8.74 -21.18 2.34
C ALA A 275 -7.31 -21.75 2.47
N GLY A 276 -6.47 -21.61 1.44
CA GLY A 276 -5.09 -22.08 1.36
C GLY A 276 -4.91 -23.13 0.28
N GLY A 277 -3.71 -23.20 -0.29
CA GLY A 277 -3.35 -24.15 -1.35
C GLY A 277 -3.84 -23.76 -2.74
N GLN A 278 -4.33 -22.52 -2.93
CA GLN A 278 -4.84 -22.08 -4.23
C GLN A 278 -3.71 -21.61 -5.14
N THR A 279 -3.79 -21.96 -6.41
CA THR A 279 -2.98 -21.37 -7.49
C THR A 279 -3.80 -20.29 -8.18
N TYR A 280 -3.30 -19.06 -8.17
CA TYR A 280 -3.83 -17.91 -8.90
C TYR A 280 -3.01 -17.71 -10.17
N GLY A 281 -3.69 -17.50 -11.30
CA GLY A 281 -3.06 -17.29 -12.60
C GLY A 281 -3.15 -18.51 -13.52
N PHE A 282 -2.07 -18.83 -14.22
CA PHE A 282 -2.00 -20.04 -15.03
C PHE A 282 -2.11 -21.28 -14.15
N ASN A 283 -2.57 -22.39 -14.73
CA ASN A 283 -2.74 -23.67 -14.01
C ASN A 283 -3.60 -23.57 -12.74
N THR A 284 -4.50 -22.58 -12.66
CA THR A 284 -5.30 -22.36 -11.46
C THR A 284 -6.10 -23.60 -11.07
N ASN A 285 -6.14 -23.88 -9.76
CA ASN A 285 -6.95 -24.94 -9.16
C ASN A 285 -8.20 -24.38 -8.46
N ILE A 286 -8.49 -23.08 -8.60
CA ILE A 286 -9.68 -22.45 -8.05
C ILE A 286 -10.91 -23.09 -8.69
N SER A 287 -11.90 -23.40 -7.85
CA SER A 287 -13.16 -24.03 -8.22
C SER A 287 -14.30 -23.01 -8.14
N GLY A 288 -15.45 -23.34 -8.74
CA GLY A 288 -16.61 -22.46 -8.77
C GLY A 288 -16.46 -21.29 -9.74
N GLN A 289 -17.45 -20.39 -9.74
CA GLN A 289 -17.51 -19.28 -10.70
C GLN A 289 -16.43 -18.21 -10.47
N SER A 290 -15.89 -18.10 -9.25
CA SER A 290 -14.77 -17.20 -8.94
C SER A 290 -13.48 -17.54 -9.71
N ARG A 291 -13.34 -18.78 -10.19
CA ARG A 291 -12.17 -19.23 -10.98
C ARG A 291 -11.84 -18.28 -12.13
N GLN A 292 -12.85 -17.82 -12.86
CA GLN A 292 -12.64 -17.11 -14.13
C GLN A 292 -11.90 -15.78 -13.99
N PHE A 293 -12.03 -15.11 -12.84
CA PHE A 293 -11.29 -13.86 -12.56
C PHE A 293 -9.79 -14.11 -12.40
N TYR A 294 -9.41 -15.30 -11.94
CA TYR A 294 -8.04 -15.66 -11.57
C TYR A 294 -7.40 -16.69 -12.52
N ASP A 295 -8.07 -17.08 -13.62
CA ASP A 295 -7.52 -17.99 -14.64
C ASP A 295 -6.90 -17.17 -15.78
N PHE A 296 -5.57 -17.06 -15.80
CA PHE A 296 -4.86 -16.22 -16.79
C PHE A 296 -4.83 -16.81 -18.21
N THR A 297 -5.35 -18.03 -18.39
CA THR A 297 -5.64 -18.58 -19.73
C THR A 297 -6.81 -17.83 -20.38
N ASN A 298 -7.73 -17.31 -19.57
CA ASN A 298 -8.91 -16.58 -19.99
C ASN A 298 -8.77 -15.06 -19.73
N ASN A 299 -8.35 -14.69 -18.53
CA ASN A 299 -8.08 -13.32 -18.13
C ASN A 299 -6.61 -12.95 -18.42
N THR A 300 -6.32 -12.69 -19.69
CA THR A 300 -4.95 -12.51 -20.20
C THR A 300 -4.28 -11.20 -19.79
N ASP A 301 -5.08 -10.23 -19.35
CA ASP A 301 -4.66 -8.90 -18.89
C ASP A 301 -5.37 -8.58 -17.56
N PRO A 302 -5.00 -9.29 -16.47
CA PRO A 302 -5.74 -9.27 -15.22
C PRO A 302 -5.57 -7.92 -14.49
N VAL A 303 -6.67 -7.32 -14.04
CA VAL A 303 -6.66 -6.14 -13.15
C VAL A 303 -7.47 -6.49 -11.92
N LEU A 304 -6.80 -7.03 -10.90
CA LEU A 304 -7.46 -7.70 -9.78
C LEU A 304 -6.67 -7.61 -8.48
N THR A 305 -7.29 -8.03 -7.39
CA THR A 305 -6.62 -8.28 -6.11
C THR A 305 -6.80 -9.75 -5.69
N ILE A 306 -5.70 -10.40 -5.32
CA ILE A 306 -5.67 -11.76 -4.79
C ILE A 306 -6.01 -11.71 -3.31
N TYR A 307 -7.02 -12.47 -2.91
CA TYR A 307 -7.40 -12.68 -1.51
C TYR A 307 -7.34 -14.16 -1.15
N ASN A 308 -6.63 -14.49 -0.07
CA ASN A 308 -6.65 -15.82 0.53
C ASN A 308 -6.39 -15.73 2.04
N ARG A 309 -7.12 -16.50 2.85
CA ARG A 309 -6.91 -16.54 4.31
C ARG A 309 -6.00 -17.66 4.79
N GLY A 310 -5.66 -18.59 3.91
CA GLY A 310 -4.80 -19.73 4.20
C GLY A 310 -3.36 -19.52 3.69
N VAL A 311 -2.60 -20.61 3.76
CA VAL A 311 -1.18 -20.70 3.35
C VAL A 311 -1.02 -21.70 2.20
N GLY A 312 0.18 -21.78 1.65
CA GLY A 312 0.52 -22.66 0.52
C GLY A 312 -0.03 -22.15 -0.82
N ASN A 313 -0.26 -20.84 -0.95
CA ASN A 313 -0.83 -20.27 -2.17
C ASN A 313 0.26 -19.97 -3.21
N THR A 314 -0.09 -20.09 -4.48
CA THR A 314 0.82 -19.84 -5.61
C THR A 314 0.31 -18.68 -6.47
N LEU A 315 1.20 -17.77 -6.86
CA LEU A 315 0.99 -16.86 -7.99
C LEU A 315 1.76 -17.39 -9.19
N ASP A 316 1.02 -17.90 -10.17
CA ASP A 316 1.55 -18.53 -11.38
C ASP A 316 1.32 -17.62 -12.60
N VAL A 317 2.39 -16.99 -13.07
CA VAL A 317 2.38 -16.17 -14.29
C VAL A 317 3.09 -16.84 -15.45
N SER A 318 3.26 -18.17 -15.40
CA SER A 318 4.15 -18.93 -16.28
C SER A 318 3.82 -18.87 -17.77
N GLY A 319 2.57 -18.56 -18.11
CA GLY A 319 2.12 -18.47 -19.50
C GLY A 319 2.40 -17.11 -20.16
N PHE A 320 2.85 -16.10 -19.41
CA PHE A 320 3.27 -14.83 -20.01
C PHE A 320 4.69 -14.93 -20.55
N THR A 321 4.95 -14.25 -21.67
CA THR A 321 6.28 -14.19 -22.32
C THR A 321 6.96 -12.83 -22.15
N THR A 322 6.29 -11.92 -21.46
CA THR A 322 6.73 -10.55 -21.18
C THR A 322 7.31 -10.47 -19.78
N ASN A 323 8.14 -9.44 -19.54
CA ASN A 323 8.73 -9.23 -18.23
C ASN A 323 7.65 -8.97 -17.18
N SER A 324 7.73 -9.71 -16.08
CA SER A 324 6.86 -9.59 -14.93
C SER A 324 7.60 -9.02 -13.73
N THR A 325 6.89 -8.28 -12.89
CA THR A 325 7.35 -7.88 -11.55
C THR A 325 6.40 -8.50 -10.54
N ILE A 326 6.88 -9.44 -9.74
CA ILE A 326 6.07 -10.27 -8.87
C ILE A 326 6.43 -9.95 -7.42
N ASN A 327 5.47 -9.46 -6.65
CA ASN A 327 5.66 -9.11 -5.25
C ASN A 327 4.72 -9.95 -4.37
N LEU A 328 5.31 -10.76 -3.50
CA LEU A 328 4.59 -11.69 -2.62
C LEU A 328 4.13 -11.05 -1.32
N ASN A 329 4.55 -9.80 -1.06
CA ASN A 329 4.21 -9.11 0.18
C ASN A 329 2.73 -8.69 0.20
N PRO A 330 2.00 -8.94 1.30
CA PRO A 330 0.65 -8.42 1.47
C PRO A 330 0.61 -6.89 1.38
N GLY A 331 -0.47 -6.35 0.81
CA GLY A 331 -0.63 -4.91 0.65
C GLY A 331 0.17 -4.30 -0.50
N THR A 332 0.79 -5.12 -1.34
CA THR A 332 1.61 -4.68 -2.48
C THR A 332 0.99 -5.07 -3.82
N PHE A 333 1.63 -4.64 -4.91
CA PHE A 333 1.18 -4.86 -6.27
C PHE A 333 2.29 -5.49 -7.11
N SER A 334 1.86 -6.38 -8.00
CA SER A 334 2.62 -7.01 -9.05
C SER A 334 2.21 -6.47 -10.42
N SER A 335 3.08 -6.68 -11.41
CA SER A 335 2.89 -6.31 -12.81
C SER A 335 3.12 -7.55 -13.67
N ALA A 336 2.07 -8.05 -14.32
CA ALA A 336 2.16 -9.20 -15.21
C ALA A 336 0.96 -9.22 -16.15
N SER A 337 1.18 -9.38 -17.46
CA SER A 337 0.11 -9.46 -18.45
C SER A 337 0.63 -9.98 -19.79
N THR A 338 -0.26 -10.44 -20.66
CA THR A 338 0.11 -10.82 -22.03
C THR A 338 0.74 -9.67 -22.80
N SER A 339 0.26 -8.43 -22.60
CA SER A 339 0.82 -7.26 -23.27
C SER A 339 2.20 -6.83 -22.76
N GLY A 340 2.54 -7.14 -21.50
CA GLY A 340 3.72 -6.62 -20.82
C GLY A 340 3.67 -5.11 -20.55
N THR A 341 2.54 -4.45 -20.83
CA THR A 341 2.36 -2.99 -20.64
C THR A 341 1.74 -2.65 -19.30
N LEU A 342 1.09 -3.62 -18.65
CA LEU A 342 0.40 -3.40 -17.39
C LEU A 342 1.39 -3.24 -16.25
N VAL A 343 1.15 -2.24 -15.41
CA VAL A 343 1.96 -1.95 -14.23
C VAL A 343 1.04 -1.81 -13.01
N ASN A 344 1.39 -2.50 -11.93
CA ASN A 344 0.62 -2.57 -10.68
C ASN A 344 -0.83 -3.03 -10.89
N ASN A 345 -1.04 -4.06 -11.71
CA ASN A 345 -2.37 -4.58 -12.06
C ASN A 345 -2.83 -5.74 -11.18
N ILE A 346 -1.93 -6.43 -10.46
CA ILE A 346 -2.27 -7.55 -9.60
C ILE A 346 -1.94 -7.19 -8.14
N GLY A 347 -2.93 -6.89 -7.32
CA GLY A 347 -2.75 -6.64 -5.89
C GLY A 347 -2.69 -7.94 -5.08
N VAL A 348 -1.96 -7.94 -3.97
CA VAL A 348 -2.03 -8.99 -2.93
C VAL A 348 -2.71 -8.39 -1.70
N ALA A 349 -3.91 -8.86 -1.36
CA ALA A 349 -4.68 -8.29 -0.27
C ALA A 349 -3.95 -8.38 1.08
N TYR A 350 -4.23 -7.44 1.98
CA TYR A 350 -3.72 -7.48 3.36
C TYR A 350 -4.03 -8.83 4.02
N GLY A 351 -3.03 -9.40 4.69
CA GLY A 351 -3.11 -10.71 5.35
C GLY A 351 -3.10 -11.93 4.42
N THR A 352 -3.07 -11.73 3.09
CA THR A 352 -2.93 -12.84 2.13
C THR A 352 -1.48 -13.28 2.02
N LYS A 353 -1.24 -14.59 2.19
CA LYS A 353 0.09 -15.19 2.04
C LYS A 353 0.22 -15.83 0.66
N ILE A 354 1.24 -15.45 -0.09
CA ILE A 354 1.65 -16.14 -1.31
C ILE A 354 3.01 -16.77 -1.01
N ASP A 355 3.06 -18.09 -1.00
CA ASP A 355 4.22 -18.87 -0.56
C ASP A 355 5.03 -19.41 -1.76
N LYS A 356 4.45 -19.34 -2.97
CA LYS A 356 5.09 -19.75 -4.22
C LYS A 356 4.83 -18.76 -5.34
N ALA A 357 5.86 -18.47 -6.14
CA ALA A 357 5.75 -17.74 -7.39
C ALA A 357 6.36 -18.51 -8.55
N ILE A 358 5.74 -18.43 -9.73
CA ILE A 358 6.24 -19.00 -10.97
C ILE A 358 6.26 -17.90 -12.03
N GLY A 359 7.45 -17.55 -12.50
CA GLY A 359 7.71 -16.61 -13.58
C GLY A 359 7.42 -17.21 -14.96
N GLY A 360 7.39 -16.33 -15.95
CA GLY A 360 7.08 -16.61 -17.33
C GLY A 360 8.31 -16.82 -18.21
N GLY A 361 8.18 -16.38 -19.47
CA GLY A 361 9.26 -16.36 -20.46
C GLY A 361 10.03 -15.04 -20.56
N GLY A 362 9.67 -14.05 -19.73
CA GLY A 362 10.30 -12.74 -19.68
C GLY A 362 11.52 -12.71 -18.76
N ASN A 363 12.13 -11.53 -18.60
CA ASN A 363 13.13 -11.31 -17.55
C ASN A 363 12.41 -10.78 -16.31
N ASP A 364 12.11 -11.68 -15.38
CA ASP A 364 11.20 -11.40 -14.28
C ASP A 364 11.93 -10.94 -13.02
N VAL A 365 11.24 -10.12 -12.22
CA VAL A 365 11.74 -9.64 -10.93
C VAL A 365 10.80 -10.05 -9.82
N PHE A 366 11.32 -10.75 -8.81
CA PHE A 366 10.57 -11.23 -7.67
C PHE A 366 10.96 -10.49 -6.39
N TYR A 367 9.97 -10.12 -5.57
CA TYR A 367 10.15 -9.63 -4.21
C TYR A 367 9.55 -10.63 -3.22
N THR A 368 10.41 -11.21 -2.38
CA THR A 368 10.02 -12.18 -1.35
C THR A 368 9.41 -11.51 -0.13
N ASN A 369 8.68 -12.27 0.69
CA ASN A 369 8.01 -11.77 1.90
C ASN A 369 8.74 -12.18 3.20
N ALA A 370 9.90 -12.81 3.07
CA ALA A 370 10.75 -13.30 4.14
C ALA A 370 10.13 -14.39 5.04
N ASP A 371 9.16 -15.17 4.54
CA ASP A 371 8.55 -16.29 5.25
C ASP A 371 8.89 -17.70 4.70
N GLY A 372 9.79 -17.77 3.71
CA GLY A 372 10.33 -19.02 3.15
C GLY A 372 9.63 -19.39 1.85
N ASP A 373 9.86 -18.60 0.82
CA ASP A 373 9.16 -18.67 -0.46
C ASP A 373 9.77 -19.73 -1.39
N VAL A 374 8.94 -20.31 -2.27
CA VAL A 374 9.38 -21.12 -3.41
C VAL A 374 9.26 -20.30 -4.68
N ILE A 375 10.38 -20.03 -5.35
CA ILE A 375 10.42 -19.24 -6.59
C ILE A 375 10.92 -20.11 -7.73
N ASP A 376 10.16 -20.14 -8.81
CA ASP A 376 10.62 -20.60 -10.12
C ASP A 376 10.65 -19.41 -11.06
N GLY A 377 11.83 -19.01 -11.55
CA GLY A 377 11.94 -17.88 -12.48
C GLY A 377 11.34 -18.16 -13.87
N GLY A 378 11.21 -19.43 -14.25
CA GLY A 378 10.76 -19.81 -15.58
C GLY A 378 11.90 -19.80 -16.59
N THR A 379 11.72 -19.15 -17.74
CA THR A 379 12.79 -18.96 -18.71
C THR A 379 13.06 -17.48 -18.87
N GLY A 380 14.32 -17.08 -18.99
CA GLY A 380 14.66 -15.68 -19.10
C GLY A 380 15.95 -15.41 -18.36
N THR A 381 16.12 -14.17 -17.92
CA THR A 381 17.14 -13.79 -16.94
C THR A 381 16.43 -13.16 -15.77
N ASP A 382 16.26 -13.97 -14.73
CA ASP A 382 15.36 -13.69 -13.63
C ASP A 382 16.12 -13.22 -12.40
N THR A 383 15.48 -12.33 -11.65
CA THR A 383 16.09 -11.66 -10.50
C THR A 383 15.21 -11.79 -9.27
N VAL A 384 15.75 -12.33 -8.18
CA VAL A 384 15.06 -12.34 -6.88
C VAL A 384 15.68 -11.28 -5.97
N ARG A 385 14.82 -10.41 -5.43
CA ARG A 385 15.16 -9.32 -4.52
C ARG A 385 14.79 -9.67 -3.09
N PHE A 386 15.80 -9.62 -2.22
CA PHE A 386 15.66 -9.80 -0.79
C PHE A 386 15.75 -8.46 -0.07
N ALA A 387 14.91 -8.25 0.93
CA ALA A 387 15.02 -7.10 1.82
C ALA A 387 16.25 -7.23 2.73
N GLY A 388 17.01 -6.14 2.90
CA GLY A 388 18.19 -6.15 3.78
C GLY A 388 19.49 -6.50 3.08
N ALA A 389 20.57 -6.61 3.85
CA ALA A 389 21.90 -6.74 3.29
C ALA A 389 22.23 -8.19 2.93
N ARG A 390 23.05 -8.40 1.90
CA ARG A 390 23.54 -9.73 1.50
C ARG A 390 24.11 -10.51 2.69
N ASN A 391 24.78 -9.83 3.62
CA ASN A 391 25.38 -10.45 4.80
C ASN A 391 24.38 -11.01 5.83
N ASP A 392 23.11 -10.61 5.75
CA ASP A 392 22.02 -11.17 6.57
C ASP A 392 21.58 -12.55 6.07
N TYR A 393 22.10 -12.98 4.92
CA TYR A 393 21.69 -14.21 4.25
C TYR A 393 22.83 -15.21 4.08
N THR A 394 22.48 -16.48 4.13
CA THR A 394 23.32 -17.58 3.65
C THR A 394 22.76 -18.03 2.31
N VAL A 395 23.60 -18.07 1.27
CA VAL A 395 23.19 -18.53 -0.07
C VAL A 395 23.95 -19.81 -0.38
N THR A 396 23.22 -20.88 -0.67
CA THR A 396 23.79 -22.19 -0.98
C THR A 396 23.19 -22.72 -2.27
N LYS A 397 24.01 -23.15 -3.22
CA LYS A 397 23.54 -23.81 -4.43
C LYS A 397 23.66 -25.33 -4.27
N ALA A 398 22.55 -26.03 -4.44
CA ALA A 398 22.48 -27.48 -4.40
C ALA A 398 22.97 -28.10 -5.72
N SER A 399 23.26 -29.41 -5.68
CA SER A 399 23.83 -30.14 -6.83
C SER A 399 22.86 -30.31 -7.99
N ASP A 400 21.56 -30.21 -7.72
CA ASP A 400 20.48 -30.23 -8.72
C ASP A 400 20.24 -28.85 -9.37
N GLY A 401 20.97 -27.81 -8.94
CA GLY A 401 20.86 -26.45 -9.46
C GLY A 401 19.95 -25.54 -8.65
N GLU A 402 19.18 -26.05 -7.69
CA GLU A 402 18.34 -25.25 -6.78
C GLU A 402 19.23 -24.35 -5.90
N THR A 403 18.80 -23.12 -5.65
CA THR A 403 19.49 -22.17 -4.76
C THR A 403 18.66 -21.94 -3.52
N PHE A 404 19.27 -22.13 -2.36
CA PHE A 404 18.69 -21.85 -1.04
C PHE A 404 19.21 -20.51 -0.53
N VAL A 405 18.31 -19.60 -0.19
CA VAL A 405 18.63 -18.30 0.42
C VAL A 405 18.00 -18.26 1.81
N VAL A 406 18.83 -18.29 2.85
CA VAL A 406 18.38 -18.40 4.24
C VAL A 406 18.67 -17.11 4.99
N ASN A 407 17.64 -16.44 5.50
CA ASN A 407 17.82 -15.31 6.40
C ASN A 407 18.38 -15.81 7.74
N LYS A 408 19.54 -15.30 8.15
CA LYS A 408 20.26 -15.75 9.36
C LYS A 408 19.53 -15.41 10.65
N SER A 409 18.70 -14.36 10.65
CA SER A 409 18.01 -13.89 11.85
C SER A 409 16.68 -14.61 12.07
N THR A 410 15.89 -14.81 11.02
CA THR A 410 14.57 -15.45 11.10
C THR A 410 14.63 -16.95 10.88
N GLY A 411 15.68 -17.44 10.20
CA GLY A 411 15.77 -18.82 9.74
C GLY A 411 14.85 -19.13 8.54
N ALA A 412 14.13 -18.16 8.00
CA ALA A 412 13.33 -18.32 6.79
C ALA A 412 14.24 -18.72 5.62
N ALA A 413 13.81 -19.69 4.84
CA ALA A 413 14.62 -20.32 3.80
C ALA A 413 13.86 -20.33 2.47
N ASP A 414 14.27 -19.44 1.57
CA ASP A 414 13.73 -19.35 0.22
C ASP A 414 14.41 -20.37 -0.69
N ARG A 415 13.63 -20.94 -1.61
CA ARG A 415 14.01 -22.01 -2.53
C ARG A 415 13.82 -21.55 -3.96
N LEU A 416 14.92 -21.41 -4.70
CA LEU A 416 14.93 -20.76 -6.00
C LEU A 416 15.37 -21.75 -7.09
N THR A 417 14.58 -21.85 -8.15
CA THR A 417 14.92 -22.56 -9.39
C THR A 417 14.82 -21.61 -10.57
N ASN A 418 15.67 -21.79 -11.59
CA ASN A 418 15.71 -20.93 -12.78
C ASN A 418 15.83 -19.43 -12.43
N VAL A 419 16.76 -19.09 -11.54
CA VAL A 419 17.04 -17.70 -11.14
C VAL A 419 18.52 -17.42 -11.36
N GLU A 420 18.83 -16.42 -12.18
CA GLU A 420 20.19 -16.04 -12.52
C GLU A 420 20.78 -15.02 -11.55
N ASN A 421 19.95 -14.10 -11.05
CA ASN A 421 20.40 -12.96 -10.25
C ASN A 421 19.76 -12.92 -8.87
N LEU A 422 20.57 -12.63 -7.85
CA LEU A 422 20.11 -12.33 -6.50
C LEU A 422 20.52 -10.91 -6.15
N GLU A 423 19.55 -10.08 -5.81
CA GLU A 423 19.75 -8.71 -5.37
C GLU A 423 19.33 -8.57 -3.90
N PHE A 424 20.10 -7.79 -3.15
CA PHE A 424 19.88 -7.57 -1.72
C PHE A 424 19.75 -6.07 -1.51
N ASP A 425 18.57 -5.63 -1.08
CA ASP A 425 18.24 -4.23 -0.94
C ASP A 425 18.73 -3.69 0.42
N ALA A 426 20.06 -3.59 0.53
CA ALA A 426 20.69 -2.84 1.61
C ALA A 426 20.44 -1.35 1.37
N GLN A 427 19.52 -0.75 2.12
CA GLN A 427 19.40 0.71 2.12
C GLN A 427 20.70 1.29 2.66
N PRO A 428 21.50 2.02 1.85
CA PRO A 428 22.80 2.46 2.29
C PRO A 428 22.64 3.59 3.34
N VAL A 429 23.40 3.55 4.43
CA VAL A 429 23.44 4.59 5.46
C VAL A 429 24.41 5.70 5.02
N CYS A 430 23.89 6.83 4.52
CA CYS A 430 24.73 7.85 3.88
C CYS A 430 24.41 9.28 4.35
N PHE A 431 25.44 10.12 4.46
CA PHE A 431 25.34 11.58 4.51
C PHE A 431 25.43 12.18 3.11
N THR A 432 24.85 13.35 2.86
CA THR A 432 25.09 14.07 1.58
C THR A 432 26.25 15.05 1.69
N THR A 433 26.91 15.38 0.56
CA THR A 433 27.91 16.48 0.50
C THR A 433 27.40 17.74 1.21
N GLY A 434 28.29 18.39 1.96
CA GLY A 434 27.99 19.58 2.74
C GLY A 434 27.51 19.29 4.17
N THR A 435 27.12 18.05 4.48
CA THR A 435 26.75 17.65 5.85
C THR A 435 27.94 17.82 6.78
N ARG A 436 27.81 18.64 7.82
CA ARG A 436 28.88 18.88 8.79
C ARG A 436 28.84 17.88 9.93
N ILE A 437 29.97 17.24 10.19
CA ILE A 437 30.16 16.29 11.28
C ILE A 437 30.97 16.95 12.39
N ALA A 438 30.54 16.78 13.64
CA ALA A 438 31.29 17.26 14.80
C ALA A 438 32.58 16.44 15.00
N ILE A 439 33.71 17.14 15.10
CA ILE A 439 35.03 16.57 15.33
C ILE A 439 35.79 17.34 16.42
N LEU A 440 36.82 16.72 16.99
CA LEU A 440 37.82 17.36 17.82
C LEU A 440 39.03 17.75 16.98
N ARG A 441 39.34 19.05 16.94
CA ARG A 441 40.58 19.56 16.36
C ARG A 441 41.29 20.44 17.39
N SER A 442 42.55 20.12 17.68
CA SER A 442 43.35 20.81 18.70
C SER A 442 42.67 20.92 20.08
N GLY A 443 41.93 19.88 20.47
CA GLY A 443 41.22 19.82 21.76
C GLY A 443 39.93 20.64 21.84
N ARG A 444 39.45 21.20 20.72
CA ARG A 444 38.16 21.91 20.64
C ARG A 444 37.21 21.21 19.68
N MET A 445 35.93 21.17 20.05
CA MET A 445 34.88 20.70 19.15
C MET A 445 34.67 21.71 18.02
N THR A 446 34.68 21.22 16.79
CA THR A 446 34.43 21.98 15.55
C THR A 446 33.63 21.11 14.59
N GLU A 447 32.98 21.75 13.61
CA GLU A 447 32.19 21.07 12.57
C GLU A 447 32.89 21.16 11.22
N LEU A 448 33.17 20.02 10.58
CA LEU A 448 33.69 19.97 9.21
C LEU A 448 32.69 19.31 8.26
N PRO A 449 32.53 19.84 7.04
CA PRO A 449 31.72 19.16 6.03
C PRO A 449 32.32 17.79 5.72
N VAL A 450 31.47 16.81 5.44
CA VAL A 450 31.83 15.40 5.33
C VAL A 450 32.90 15.15 4.25
N GLU A 451 32.88 15.91 3.15
CA GLU A 451 33.87 15.87 2.08
C GLU A 451 35.26 16.43 2.45
N ALA A 452 35.37 17.13 3.59
CA ALA A 452 36.62 17.70 4.10
C ALA A 452 37.20 16.92 5.29
N LEU A 453 36.53 15.85 5.72
CA LEU A 453 37.04 14.95 6.75
C LEU A 453 38.19 14.10 6.19
N ALA A 454 39.13 13.73 7.06
CA ALA A 454 40.21 12.81 6.74
C ALA A 454 40.19 11.60 7.67
N VAL A 455 40.64 10.45 7.17
CA VAL A 455 40.95 9.29 8.02
C VAL A 455 42.00 9.71 9.06
N GLY A 456 41.75 9.41 10.33
CA GLY A 456 42.53 9.86 11.47
C GLY A 456 41.98 11.10 12.17
N ASP A 457 41.04 11.84 11.58
CA ASP A 457 40.28 12.87 12.31
C ASP A 457 39.47 12.20 13.45
N VAL A 458 39.23 12.93 14.53
CA VAL A 458 38.54 12.40 15.72
C VAL A 458 37.13 12.96 15.77
N ALA A 459 36.12 12.14 15.53
CA ALA A 459 34.71 12.51 15.64
C ALA A 459 34.27 12.62 17.11
N VAL A 460 33.33 13.54 17.37
CA VAL A 460 32.59 13.62 18.64
C VAL A 460 31.27 12.87 18.48
N THR A 461 31.02 11.89 19.33
CA THR A 461 29.79 11.11 19.31
C THR A 461 28.67 11.78 20.11
N ALA A 462 27.42 11.34 19.93
CA ALA A 462 26.28 11.87 20.65
C ALA A 462 26.39 11.74 22.18
N GLN A 463 27.20 10.81 22.69
CA GLN A 463 27.51 10.66 24.11
C GLN A 463 28.70 11.52 24.57
N GLY A 464 29.23 12.40 23.71
CA GLY A 464 30.38 13.24 23.99
C GLY A 464 31.73 12.49 23.96
N GLN A 465 31.76 11.27 23.42
CA GLN A 465 32.98 10.47 23.34
C GLN A 465 33.77 10.81 22.07
N ALA A 466 35.09 10.65 22.14
CA ALA A 466 36.00 10.81 21.01
C ALA A 466 36.21 9.46 20.30
N CYS A 467 35.93 9.38 19.00
CA CYS A 467 36.15 8.19 18.18
C CYS A 467 36.95 8.55 16.91
N THR A 468 37.96 7.76 16.57
CA THR A 468 38.80 8.03 15.40
C THR A 468 38.08 7.61 14.13
N ILE A 469 38.05 8.46 13.11
CA ILE A 469 37.56 8.09 11.78
C ILE A 469 38.59 7.15 11.14
N ARG A 470 38.19 5.91 10.86
CA ARG A 470 39.06 4.89 10.26
C ARG A 470 38.88 4.74 8.75
N TRP A 471 37.73 5.16 8.22
CA TRP A 471 37.44 5.09 6.79
C TRP A 471 36.39 6.12 6.38
N ILE A 472 36.54 6.62 5.16
CA ILE A 472 35.57 7.52 4.51
C ILE A 472 35.39 7.02 3.08
N GLY A 473 34.13 6.81 2.68
CA GLY A 473 33.79 6.45 1.31
C GLY A 473 32.75 7.39 0.72
N HIS A 474 32.76 7.57 -0.59
CA HIS A 474 31.73 8.35 -1.26
C HIS A 474 31.35 7.78 -2.63
N ARG A 475 30.14 8.13 -3.07
CA ARG A 475 29.62 7.79 -4.40
C ARG A 475 28.65 8.87 -4.88
N THR A 476 28.76 9.21 -6.16
CA THR A 476 27.79 10.09 -6.83
C THR A 476 26.79 9.26 -7.62
N ILE A 477 25.50 9.50 -7.39
CA ILE A 477 24.37 8.87 -8.10
C ILE A 477 23.76 9.92 -9.05
N GLY A 478 23.28 9.48 -10.21
CA GLY A 478 22.60 10.33 -11.21
C GLY A 478 23.54 11.02 -12.22
N ALA A 479 24.86 10.93 -12.05
CA ALA A 479 25.83 11.65 -12.90
C ALA A 479 25.81 11.21 -14.38
N GLU A 480 25.57 9.92 -14.64
CA GLU A 480 25.56 9.37 -16.01
C GLU A 480 24.19 9.47 -16.69
N LYS A 481 23.11 9.37 -15.92
CA LYS A 481 21.73 9.28 -16.43
C LYS A 481 20.96 10.61 -16.37
N GLY A 482 21.48 11.62 -15.67
CA GLY A 482 20.84 12.93 -15.50
C GLY A 482 19.58 12.92 -14.63
N CYS A 483 19.25 11.78 -14.00
CA CYS A 483 18.11 11.62 -13.12
C CYS A 483 18.38 10.57 -12.03
N ILE A 484 17.66 10.69 -10.92
CA ILE A 484 17.65 9.72 -9.82
C ILE A 484 16.21 9.28 -9.59
N ALA A 485 16.00 7.98 -9.37
CA ALA A 485 14.68 7.45 -9.05
C ALA A 485 14.17 7.98 -7.70
N ALA A 486 12.86 8.21 -7.57
CA ALA A 486 12.29 8.88 -6.39
C ALA A 486 12.53 8.15 -5.05
N HIS A 487 12.78 6.84 -5.07
CA HIS A 487 13.14 6.05 -3.88
C HIS A 487 14.59 6.23 -3.43
N GLN A 488 15.44 6.86 -4.26
CA GLN A 488 16.85 7.13 -3.98
C GLN A 488 17.11 8.62 -3.70
N TRP A 489 16.08 9.47 -3.80
CA TRP A 489 16.16 10.88 -3.43
C TRP A 489 16.51 11.01 -1.94
N PRO A 490 17.40 11.95 -1.57
CA PRO A 490 17.71 12.19 -0.17
C PRO A 490 16.47 12.68 0.58
N VAL A 491 16.45 12.42 1.88
CA VAL A 491 15.46 12.95 2.80
C VAL A 491 16.06 14.18 3.47
N ARG A 492 15.47 15.35 3.22
CA ARG A 492 15.81 16.61 3.88
C ARG A 492 15.07 16.72 5.20
N ILE A 493 15.83 17.02 6.24
CA ILE A 493 15.40 17.37 7.58
C ILE A 493 15.64 18.87 7.74
N ARG A 494 14.58 19.64 7.99
CA ARG A 494 14.70 21.08 8.23
C ARG A 494 15.44 21.37 9.53
N ALA A 495 16.17 22.48 9.56
CA ALA A 495 16.78 22.98 10.79
C ALA A 495 15.73 23.09 11.93
N GLY A 496 16.04 22.54 13.10
CA GLY A 496 15.15 22.55 14.26
C GLY A 496 14.02 21.52 14.25
N ALA A 497 13.94 20.61 13.26
CA ALA A 497 12.90 19.57 13.20
C ALA A 497 12.86 18.70 14.48
N PHE A 498 14.01 18.44 15.08
CA PHE A 498 14.20 17.67 16.32
C PHE A 498 14.30 18.56 17.57
N GLY A 499 13.79 19.79 17.49
CA GLY A 499 13.72 20.71 18.63
C GLY A 499 15.04 21.42 18.89
N ARG A 500 15.38 21.59 20.16
CA ARG A 500 16.61 22.26 20.61
C ARG A 500 17.37 21.35 21.58
N ASN A 501 18.69 21.39 21.51
CA ASN A 501 19.57 20.68 22.47
C ASN A 501 19.67 21.44 23.81
N ASP A 502 20.41 20.88 24.77
CA ASP A 502 20.61 21.45 26.11
C ASP A 502 21.24 22.86 26.11
N GLU A 503 21.97 23.21 25.05
CA GLU A 503 22.54 24.55 24.85
C GLU A 503 21.55 25.52 24.17
N GLY A 504 20.31 25.09 23.92
CA GLY A 504 19.28 25.88 23.26
C GLY A 504 19.46 26.02 21.74
N ARG A 505 20.35 25.24 21.10
CA ARG A 505 20.57 25.28 19.65
C ARG A 505 19.58 24.38 18.93
N ALA A 506 19.11 24.79 17.75
CA ALA A 506 18.22 24.00 16.91
C ALA A 506 18.88 22.67 16.48
N VAL A 507 18.09 21.60 16.38
CA VAL A 507 18.53 20.27 15.96
C VAL A 507 17.69 19.79 14.77
N PRO A 508 18.27 19.49 13.60
CA PRO A 508 19.64 19.86 13.23
C PRO A 508 19.82 21.39 13.21
N ALA A 509 21.05 21.88 13.33
CA ALA A 509 21.40 23.30 13.35
C ALA A 509 21.26 23.97 11.97
N ARG A 510 21.29 23.16 10.91
CA ARG A 510 21.05 23.52 9.50
C ARG A 510 20.19 22.44 8.86
N ASP A 511 19.66 22.72 7.68
CA ASP A 511 19.00 21.66 6.89
C ASP A 511 19.99 20.52 6.64
N LEU A 512 19.59 19.30 7.02
CA LEU A 512 20.40 18.09 6.91
C LEU A 512 19.74 17.16 5.91
N SER A 513 20.52 16.64 4.94
CA SER A 513 20.03 15.68 3.96
C SER A 513 20.74 14.34 4.14
N LEU A 514 19.95 13.26 4.23
CA LEU A 514 20.43 11.90 4.45
C LEU A 514 19.86 10.95 3.39
N SER A 515 20.46 9.78 3.20
CA SER A 515 19.80 8.71 2.44
C SER A 515 18.53 8.23 3.15
N PRO A 516 17.52 7.70 2.43
CA PRO A 516 16.25 7.29 3.03
C PRO A 516 16.37 6.29 4.18
N GLY A 517 17.32 5.37 4.09
CA GLY A 517 17.57 4.36 5.12
C GLY A 517 18.44 4.82 6.29
N HIS A 518 18.97 6.05 6.28
CA HIS A 518 19.92 6.51 7.29
C HIS A 518 19.24 6.63 8.67
N PRO A 519 19.69 5.90 9.70
CA PRO A 519 19.05 5.95 11.00
C PRO A 519 19.49 7.16 11.82
N VAL A 520 18.51 7.87 12.39
CA VAL A 520 18.71 8.94 13.38
C VAL A 520 18.34 8.42 14.76
N LEU A 521 19.02 8.89 15.81
CA LEU A 521 18.68 8.50 17.17
C LEU A 521 17.46 9.29 17.63
N ILE A 522 16.42 8.58 18.04
CA ILE A 522 15.28 9.16 18.72
C ILE A 522 15.40 8.85 20.21
N ASP A 523 15.30 9.89 21.03
CA ASP A 523 15.33 9.78 22.47
C ASP A 523 14.25 8.81 22.93
N GLY A 524 14.66 7.86 23.75
CA GLY A 524 13.71 6.92 24.31
C GLY A 524 13.20 7.49 25.62
N GLY A 525 11.88 7.55 25.73
CA GLY A 525 11.21 7.95 26.95
C GLY A 525 11.56 7.03 28.14
N PRO A 526 10.80 7.12 29.25
CA PRO A 526 11.13 6.44 30.52
C PRO A 526 11.36 4.92 30.40
N ALA A 527 10.79 4.27 29.38
CA ALA A 527 10.92 2.84 29.13
C ALA A 527 12.20 2.43 28.37
N ARG A 528 12.92 3.35 27.72
CA ARG A 528 14.14 3.08 26.94
C ARG A 528 15.13 4.27 26.98
N PRO A 529 15.80 4.53 28.10
CA PRO A 529 16.64 5.73 28.28
C PRO A 529 17.80 5.87 27.27
N ASP A 530 18.23 4.78 26.61
CA ASP A 530 19.34 4.80 25.66
C ASP A 530 18.94 5.16 24.21
N GLY A 531 17.64 5.40 23.95
CA GLY A 531 17.11 5.73 22.63
C GLY A 531 17.04 4.55 21.65
N VAL A 532 16.48 4.82 20.47
CA VAL A 532 16.37 3.86 19.36
C VAL A 532 16.74 4.52 18.04
N LEU A 533 17.38 3.78 17.14
CA LEU A 533 17.68 4.25 15.80
C LEU A 533 16.45 4.09 14.92
N VAL A 534 16.04 5.15 14.24
CA VAL A 534 14.90 5.15 13.33
C VAL A 534 15.36 5.59 11.95
N PRO A 535 15.19 4.77 10.89
CA PRO A 535 15.46 5.21 9.52
C PRO A 535 14.70 6.48 9.20
N ILE A 536 15.38 7.50 8.66
CA ILE A 536 14.76 8.80 8.45
C ILE A 536 13.56 8.77 7.51
N SER A 537 13.49 7.81 6.58
CA SER A 537 12.32 7.58 5.72
C SER A 537 11.06 7.21 6.50
N CYS A 538 11.18 6.59 7.67
CA CYS A 538 10.05 6.30 8.55
C CYS A 538 9.47 7.57 9.17
N LEU A 539 10.19 8.70 9.17
CA LEU A 539 9.76 9.96 9.77
C LEU A 539 9.34 11.03 8.75
N ILE A 540 9.22 10.67 7.46
CA ILE A 540 8.77 11.60 6.43
C ILE A 540 7.33 12.02 6.69
N ASN A 541 7.11 13.32 6.84
CA ASN A 541 5.79 13.94 6.94
C ASN A 541 5.51 14.97 5.84
N GLY A 542 6.44 15.12 4.88
CA GLY A 542 6.29 16.03 3.75
C GLY A 542 6.56 17.51 4.10
N THR A 543 6.83 17.84 5.36
CA THR A 543 7.05 19.22 5.80
C THR A 543 8.46 19.41 6.39
N SER A 544 8.63 19.14 7.68
CA SER A 544 9.90 19.22 8.42
C SER A 544 10.86 18.10 8.02
N VAL A 545 10.34 16.94 7.64
CA VAL A 545 11.10 15.82 7.08
C VAL A 545 10.47 15.41 5.75
N ALA A 546 11.18 15.60 4.65
CA ALA A 546 10.62 15.39 3.31
C ALA A 546 11.67 14.87 2.33
N ARG A 547 11.26 14.04 1.36
CA ARG A 547 12.13 13.72 0.22
C ARG A 547 12.42 14.98 -0.57
N GLN A 548 13.68 15.16 -0.93
CA GLN A 548 14.14 16.28 -1.73
C GLN A 548 14.46 15.79 -3.16
N PRO A 549 13.65 16.15 -4.16
CA PRO A 549 13.92 15.81 -5.54
C PRO A 549 15.26 16.39 -6.00
N VAL A 550 16.13 15.53 -6.53
CA VAL A 550 17.43 15.91 -7.08
C VAL A 550 17.74 15.06 -8.32
N SER A 551 18.41 15.64 -9.30
CA SER A 551 18.92 14.94 -10.49
C SER A 551 20.22 14.19 -10.22
N THR A 552 20.97 14.64 -9.19
CA THR A 552 22.30 14.15 -8.85
C THR A 552 22.54 14.31 -7.35
N VAL A 553 23.20 13.35 -6.71
CA VAL A 553 23.55 13.44 -5.27
C VAL A 553 24.85 12.68 -5.01
N THR A 554 25.71 13.23 -4.16
CA THR A 554 26.89 12.53 -3.67
C THR A 554 26.67 12.14 -2.22
N TYR A 555 26.71 10.83 -1.98
CA TYR A 555 26.55 10.19 -0.70
C TYR A 555 27.92 9.84 -0.10
N TRP A 556 28.09 10.08 1.18
CA TRP A 556 29.30 9.88 1.97
C TRP A 556 29.04 8.96 3.16
N HIS A 557 30.01 8.11 3.45
CA HIS A 557 30.02 7.17 4.56
C HIS A 557 31.21 7.49 5.46
N VAL A 558 30.98 7.54 6.77
CA VAL A 558 32.03 7.83 7.76
C VAL A 558 32.07 6.70 8.77
N GLU A 559 33.17 5.96 8.78
CA GLU A 559 33.37 4.85 9.68
C GLU A 559 34.29 5.21 10.83
N LEU A 560 33.90 4.82 12.04
CA LEU A 560 34.66 5.04 13.26
C LEU A 560 35.40 3.77 13.70
N ASP A 561 36.49 3.94 14.44
CA ASP A 561 37.23 2.86 15.11
C ASP A 561 36.35 2.04 16.06
N ARG A 562 35.36 2.67 16.67
CA ARG A 562 34.21 2.06 17.33
C ARG A 562 32.93 2.57 16.69
N HIS A 563 32.09 1.67 16.19
CA HIS A 563 30.77 2.01 15.66
C HIS A 563 29.92 2.69 16.74
N ASP A 564 29.50 3.92 16.46
CA ASP A 564 28.84 4.82 17.41
C ASP A 564 27.95 5.83 16.65
N ILE A 565 27.35 6.77 17.37
CA ILE A 565 26.42 7.78 16.82
C ILE A 565 27.17 9.10 16.63
N LEU A 566 27.26 9.58 15.39
CA LEU A 566 27.84 10.87 15.02
C LEU A 566 26.88 12.02 15.30
N LEU A 567 27.41 13.24 15.41
CA LEU A 567 26.60 14.46 15.40
C LEU A 567 26.70 15.12 14.00
N ALA A 568 25.64 14.96 13.19
CA ALA A 568 25.53 15.51 11.85
C ALA A 568 24.64 16.76 11.85
N GLU A 569 25.21 17.93 11.58
CA GLU A 569 24.57 19.24 11.85
C GLU A 569 23.98 19.31 13.28
N GLY A 570 24.62 18.63 14.24
CA GLY A 570 24.13 18.51 15.61
C GLY A 570 23.02 17.46 15.84
N LEU A 571 22.45 16.85 14.80
CA LEU A 571 21.52 15.73 14.94
C LEU A 571 22.29 14.40 15.14
N PRO A 572 21.98 13.62 16.20
CA PRO A 572 22.54 12.29 16.37
C PRO A 572 22.14 11.33 15.23
N ALA A 573 23.11 10.88 14.45
CA ALA A 573 22.93 10.01 13.29
C ALA A 573 23.97 8.88 13.28
N GLU A 574 23.59 7.70 12.81
CA GLU A 574 24.44 6.51 12.90
C GLU A 574 25.73 6.66 12.06
N SER A 575 26.90 6.29 12.63
CA SER A 575 28.11 6.12 11.81
C SER A 575 27.97 4.92 10.88
N TYR A 576 28.82 4.85 9.85
CA TYR A 576 28.84 3.68 8.97
C TYR A 576 29.27 2.43 9.77
N LEU A 577 28.51 1.35 9.61
CA LEU A 577 28.88 0.00 10.03
C LEU A 577 29.28 -0.76 8.78
N ASP A 578 30.53 -1.22 8.70
CA ASP A 578 30.99 -2.03 7.58
C ASP A 578 30.28 -3.38 7.54
N GLY A 579 29.26 -3.44 6.71
CA GLY A 579 28.48 -4.62 6.39
C GLY A 579 28.96 -5.32 5.12
N GLY A 580 30.20 -5.10 4.66
CA GLY A 580 30.77 -5.74 3.47
C GLY A 580 30.52 -5.02 2.14
N ASP A 581 29.99 -3.80 2.17
CA ASP A 581 29.66 -2.97 1.00
C ASP A 581 30.73 -1.91 0.65
N ARG A 582 31.89 -1.90 1.33
CA ARG A 582 33.00 -0.96 1.06
C ARG A 582 33.49 -0.95 -0.39
N ALA A 583 33.37 -2.08 -1.10
CA ALA A 583 33.80 -2.22 -2.49
C ALA A 583 32.97 -1.39 -3.50
N PHE A 584 31.83 -0.83 -3.07
CA PHE A 584 30.93 -0.06 -3.94
C PHE A 584 31.25 1.46 -4.00
N PHE A 585 32.33 1.92 -3.33
CA PHE A 585 32.70 3.34 -3.18
C PHE A 585 34.02 3.75 -3.87
N GLY A 586 34.11 5.01 -4.28
CA GLY A 586 35.21 5.54 -5.11
C GLY A 586 36.61 5.64 -4.44
N GLN A 587 36.71 5.33 -3.15
CA GLN A 587 37.98 5.23 -2.40
C GLN A 587 38.12 3.88 -1.67
N ALA A 588 37.69 2.79 -2.31
CA ALA A 588 38.09 1.46 -1.86
C ALA A 588 39.63 1.35 -1.94
N SER A 589 40.32 1.44 -0.81
CA SER A 589 41.75 1.10 -0.75
C SER A 589 41.89 -0.41 -0.89
N ASP A 590 42.94 -0.89 -1.56
CA ASP A 590 43.30 -2.31 -1.72
C ASP A 590 43.56 -3.06 -0.38
N HIS A 591 43.38 -2.42 0.77
CA HIS A 591 43.73 -2.95 2.09
C HIS A 591 42.86 -4.09 2.61
N ALA A 592 41.68 -4.35 2.02
CA ALA A 592 40.87 -5.52 2.40
C ALA A 592 41.57 -6.86 2.09
N LEU A 593 42.57 -6.86 1.20
CA LEU A 593 43.35 -8.06 0.84
C LEU A 593 44.47 -8.40 1.84
N HIS A 594 44.72 -7.60 2.88
CA HIS A 594 45.88 -7.79 3.77
C HIS A 594 45.61 -8.26 5.20
N ASN A 595 44.35 -8.50 5.59
CA ASN A 595 44.07 -9.07 6.91
C ASN A 595 43.11 -10.28 6.81
N PRO A 596 43.63 -11.51 6.68
CA PRO A 596 42.81 -12.72 6.61
C PRO A 596 42.05 -13.03 7.90
N ASP A 597 42.29 -12.28 9.00
CA ASP A 597 41.62 -12.47 10.29
C ASP A 597 40.51 -11.44 10.58
N PHE A 598 40.13 -10.60 9.61
CA PHE A 598 39.06 -9.61 9.83
C PHE A 598 37.67 -10.26 9.79
N VAL A 599 37.13 -10.59 10.96
CA VAL A 599 35.72 -10.95 11.14
C VAL A 599 34.89 -9.67 11.21
N ALA A 600 34.10 -9.38 10.17
CA ALA A 600 33.14 -8.27 10.20
C ALA A 600 32.13 -8.51 11.34
N PRO A 601 31.93 -7.54 12.27
CA PRO A 601 30.87 -7.66 13.25
C PRO A 601 29.52 -7.74 12.53
N GLY A 602 28.74 -8.81 12.75
CA GLY A 602 27.38 -8.91 12.22
C GLY A 602 26.49 -7.77 12.72
N TRP A 603 25.29 -7.60 12.16
CA TRP A 603 24.34 -6.52 12.50
C TRP A 603 23.90 -6.49 14.00
N SER A 604 24.25 -7.51 14.78
CA SER A 604 24.25 -7.47 16.25
C SER A 604 25.24 -6.46 16.87
N ALA A 605 26.06 -5.81 16.04
CA ALA A 605 27.07 -4.82 16.42
C ALA A 605 26.63 -3.35 16.23
N ARG A 606 25.38 -3.11 15.81
CA ARG A 606 24.82 -1.75 15.82
C ARG A 606 24.88 -1.18 17.23
N CYS A 607 25.21 0.10 17.33
CA CYS A 607 25.40 0.76 18.63
C CYS A 607 24.07 0.92 19.40
N ARG A 608 22.93 0.79 18.72
CA ARG A 608 21.58 0.81 19.28
C ARG A 608 20.62 -0.08 18.47
N PRO A 609 19.49 -0.55 19.04
CA PRO A 609 18.43 -1.21 18.29
C PRO A 609 17.84 -0.30 17.21
N VAL A 610 17.34 -0.89 16.13
CA VAL A 610 16.63 -0.17 15.06
C VAL A 610 15.14 -0.42 15.20
N ALA A 611 14.32 0.64 15.04
CA ALA A 611 12.87 0.55 14.97
C ALA A 611 12.35 1.27 13.72
N THR A 612 11.47 0.59 12.98
CA THR A 612 10.77 1.14 11.81
C THR A 612 9.32 1.51 12.12
N GLU A 613 8.81 1.03 13.26
CA GLU A 613 7.43 1.19 13.73
C GLU A 613 7.34 1.07 15.26
N GLY A 614 6.16 1.31 15.82
CA GLY A 614 5.85 1.19 17.24
C GLY A 614 5.70 2.53 17.96
N ALA A 615 5.27 2.48 19.23
CA ALA A 615 4.80 3.66 19.98
C ALA A 615 5.80 4.83 20.03
N LEU A 616 7.10 4.55 20.07
CA LEU A 616 8.14 5.58 20.06
C LEU A 616 8.24 6.28 18.69
N VAL A 617 8.19 5.49 17.60
CA VAL A 617 8.21 6.02 16.23
C VAL A 617 6.94 6.85 15.97
N GLU A 618 5.78 6.37 16.41
CA GLU A 618 4.51 7.10 16.27
C GLU A 618 4.46 8.39 17.10
N ALA A 619 5.02 8.38 18.31
CA ALA A 619 5.13 9.57 19.14
C ALA A 619 6.01 10.63 18.46
N GLU A 620 7.11 10.20 17.84
CA GLU A 620 8.02 11.11 17.13
C GLU A 620 7.41 11.66 15.83
N ARG A 621 6.68 10.84 15.06
CA ARG A 621 5.87 11.30 13.91
C ARG A 621 4.89 12.39 14.35
N SER A 622 4.13 12.10 15.41
CA SER A 622 3.15 13.05 15.97
C SER A 622 3.83 14.36 16.41
N ARG A 623 5.02 14.30 17.01
CA ARG A 623 5.79 15.48 17.42
C ARG A 623 6.25 16.31 16.22
N LEU A 624 6.75 15.65 15.16
CA LEU A 624 7.19 16.31 13.93
C LEU A 624 6.03 16.99 13.20
N ASP A 625 4.83 16.42 13.25
CA ASP A 625 3.62 16.99 12.66
C ASP A 625 3.11 18.21 13.44
N MET A 626 3.15 18.17 14.77
CA MET A 626 2.81 19.32 15.62
C MET A 626 3.73 20.52 15.39
N LEU A 627 5.00 20.30 15.05
CA LEU A 627 5.93 21.39 14.74
C LEU A 627 5.44 22.22 13.53
N PHE A 628 4.89 21.56 12.52
CA PHE A 628 4.32 22.24 11.36
C PHE A 628 3.10 23.07 11.75
N ALA A 629 2.17 22.51 12.55
CA ALA A 629 1.00 23.22 13.04
C ALA A 629 1.37 24.50 13.81
N ALA A 630 2.35 24.41 14.73
CA ALA A 630 2.84 25.55 15.49
C ALA A 630 3.51 26.63 14.61
N THR A 631 4.21 26.21 13.55
CA THR A 631 4.83 27.16 12.59
C THR A 631 3.75 27.88 11.79
N LEU A 632 2.71 27.16 11.36
CA LEU A 632 1.57 27.71 10.62
C LEU A 632 0.77 28.71 11.47
N GLU A 633 0.51 28.38 12.74
CA GLU A 633 -0.15 29.29 13.69
C GLU A 633 0.65 30.57 13.88
N GLY A 634 1.98 30.48 14.04
CA GLY A 634 2.87 31.63 14.19
C GLY A 634 2.88 32.54 12.96
N ASP A 635 2.88 31.96 11.75
CA ASP A 635 2.84 32.70 10.48
C ASP A 635 1.46 33.32 10.20
N CYS A 636 0.40 32.88 10.88
CA CYS A 636 -0.95 33.45 10.80
C CYS A 636 -1.22 34.55 11.83
N VAL A 637 -0.28 34.85 12.75
CA VAL A 637 -0.42 35.95 13.71
C VAL A 637 -0.09 37.28 13.03
N TRP A 638 -1.11 38.13 12.84
CA TRP A 638 -0.94 39.52 12.40
C TRP A 638 -0.06 40.29 13.40
N SER A 639 0.87 41.09 12.90
CA SER A 639 1.70 41.91 13.78
C SER A 639 0.84 42.93 14.55
N PRO A 640 1.26 43.38 15.76
CA PRO A 640 0.53 44.42 16.51
C PRO A 640 0.34 45.74 15.72
N ALA A 641 1.19 45.99 14.72
CA ALA A 641 1.08 47.15 13.83
C ALA A 641 -0.07 47.00 12.82
N GLU A 642 -0.38 45.78 12.38
CA GLU A 642 -1.48 45.49 11.44
C GLU A 642 -2.84 45.45 12.13
N THR A 643 -2.88 45.21 13.45
CA THR A 643 -4.12 45.25 14.23
C THR A 643 -4.65 46.68 14.43
N MET A 644 -3.81 47.72 14.30
CA MET A 644 -4.25 49.13 14.42
C MET A 644 -5.09 49.64 13.25
N TRP A 645 -5.08 48.95 12.09
CA TRP A 645 -5.92 49.31 10.95
C TRP A 645 -7.31 48.65 10.95
N ALA A 646 -7.56 47.73 11.88
CA ALA A 646 -8.87 47.07 12.03
C ALA A 646 -9.82 47.83 12.97
N SER A 647 -9.41 48.97 13.52
CA SER A 647 -10.22 49.78 14.45
C SER A 647 -10.29 51.28 14.09
N ALA A 648 -10.14 51.63 12.80
CA ALA A 648 -10.36 52.99 12.29
C ALA A 648 -11.56 53.05 11.34
#